data_AF-A0AA51UMY3-F1
#
_entry.id   AF-A0AA51UMY3-F1
#
_cell.length_a   1.000
_cell.length_b   1.000
_cell.length_c   1.000
_cell.angle_alpha   90.00
_cell.angle_beta   90.00
_cell.angle_gamma   90.00
#
_symmetry.space_group_name_H-M   'P 1'
#
loop_
_entity.id
_entity.type
_entity.pdbx_description
1 polymer ?
#
loop_
_entity_poly.entity_id
_entity_poly.type
_entity_poly.pdbx_seq_one_letter_code
_entity_poly.pdbx_strand_id
1 'polypeptide(L)'
;MFFTIIPVNAAELDPQTEISSSDNGSQLSMAPLNPAFLQYQEELEQSQNDALGADYLISVSSLVLPGSQSNLVFSNENESSDIFTPSNGFIPSPVDFSHLSSVSMDALLTDDTIRTSGLELMDSEVSYPARYDLRDENGVTAVRDQGSAGSCWAHASIASLESYLLYNRSETWDFSENNEKNVLAYTYPDGFDRDADGGGNAVIASAYFTRWSGPVLESDDQYNDLSGDSPSNIPVSKHVQEVLFIPLRQSALDNDEIKFALQQYGAVHVSMSWYNEAYNSSFSSYYYNGSSSGGGHAVTIVGWDDNYDRNNFTDVAPGNGAFIVKNSWGDSWGDDGYFYASYNDAKFGRRYDNAVFTAENVSNYDRIYQYDELGLVDNIGYNTISAYGANIFTASSNETLEAVSFYTVASNSIYNISIYVDPISGPINDSGPVSVQNGTFAFAGYHTIDLDTNISLNTGQNFSVVVKFTTPAYNYPLPVEYPMSGYSSNAHAEAGQSYVSSDGFEWDDISESDANICIKAFTTENKEPEASFVAGTRYVHVNESVDFHDASLFSSESWEWDFGDNSTSSVQNPLHSYADAGVYNVSLNASNSFGDNISTRISFIHVLDSIIIVNRSGSADFTTIREAVDAASDGDTIVVESGTYNENLYFQNDNISLVSSTGNPEDVRIVSSSSSNVAIYVKADNITISGISAEDGSTAIVVDSSSSCVISNCSVSGNTYGIYFYNSQDNSLSNCTSYENSYGLRLSGSVNNILNNNSMNNNTFNSYFDSNANIVGTSNLVNGKPIYYLVNSSDQVIDASSSAGLVYLLNCSNITVEDLEVENNYYGFYLYDSDNISIDNCTSTDNRYGVYLSSSDNNTIYGCNISDISTYGLSLVDCSDNLIYNNYFNNSNNAYVSGGGFNNWNITRTAGTNIINGTYLGGNFWAKPDDTGWSQTEYSVGNGFCDAYDITDNGNNTDSLPLTLNSVQPVVSDDSSSNENDGVRVKIATPTSSTSDIVATDFSVRFVGKGAEVEYVFTDGSTPVNEISFESGTNQGYVMATVSLLNELPESSPAPATVLVYQGMEILLGDNEFSSGIGDAKISFSVSKEWLDSNGFGEGDVRMEHFSEDIWNRLPTVVTGEDDEYFYFEATTTGFSPFMICAEVSEENPVNAGSSSGIVNDDAVAQNSSVENPLNSLVVLSGLIVVTILATIMGSGYKKSK
;
A
#
# COMPACT_ATOMS: atom_id res chain seq x y z
N MET A 1 13.67 2.36 -33.06
CA MET A 1 13.18 3.66 -33.57
C MET A 1 12.56 4.35 -32.38
N PHE A 2 13.05 5.54 -32.00
CA PHE A 2 12.41 6.33 -30.94
C PHE A 2 11.11 6.90 -31.51
N PHE A 3 9.96 6.43 -31.02
CA PHE A 3 8.69 7.12 -31.24
C PHE A 3 8.47 8.10 -30.10
N THR A 4 8.33 9.37 -30.48
CA THR A 4 7.94 10.49 -29.65
C THR A 4 6.52 10.24 -29.12
N ILE A 5 6.36 10.15 -27.81
CA ILE A 5 5.07 10.32 -27.14
C ILE A 5 4.66 11.79 -27.37
N ILE A 6 3.56 12.00 -28.09
CA ILE A 6 2.96 13.32 -28.26
C ILE A 6 2.13 13.58 -26.99
N PRO A 7 2.39 14.64 -26.22
CA PRO A 7 1.51 15.03 -25.13
C PRO A 7 0.17 15.49 -25.73
N VAL A 8 -0.91 14.83 -25.36
CA VAL A 8 -2.28 15.17 -25.77
C VAL A 8 -2.66 16.47 -25.08
N ASN A 9 -2.92 17.53 -25.86
CA ASN A 9 -3.54 18.74 -25.38
C ASN A 9 -5.06 18.48 -25.34
N ALA A 10 -5.64 18.39 -24.15
CA ALA A 10 -7.08 18.26 -23.88
C ALA A 10 -7.85 19.57 -24.13
N ALA A 11 -7.81 20.07 -25.37
CA ALA A 11 -8.56 21.26 -25.76
C ALA A 11 -9.14 21.09 -27.17
N GLU A 12 -9.85 20.00 -27.41
CA GLU A 12 -10.82 19.80 -28.50
C GLU A 12 -11.55 18.44 -28.31
N LEU A 13 -12.16 18.23 -27.13
CA LEU A 13 -13.20 17.20 -26.98
C LEU A 13 -14.53 17.86 -27.30
N ASP A 14 -14.93 17.80 -28.58
CA ASP A 14 -16.31 18.07 -28.96
C ASP A 14 -17.13 16.80 -28.63
N PRO A 15 -18.08 16.82 -27.68
CA PRO A 15 -18.93 15.66 -27.36
C PRO A 15 -19.91 15.32 -28.49
N GLN A 16 -19.87 16.04 -29.62
CA GLN A 16 -20.69 15.81 -30.80
C GLN A 16 -19.82 15.83 -32.06
N THR A 17 -19.06 14.77 -32.31
CA THR A 17 -18.72 14.45 -33.70
C THR A 17 -20.03 14.18 -34.45
N GLU A 18 -20.53 15.18 -35.17
CA GLU A 18 -21.58 14.98 -36.16
C GLU A 18 -21.05 13.94 -37.17
N ILE A 19 -21.66 12.74 -37.21
CA ILE A 19 -21.43 11.81 -38.31
C ILE A 19 -21.94 12.50 -39.56
N SER A 20 -21.02 12.95 -40.43
CA SER A 20 -21.36 13.78 -41.59
C SER A 20 -22.15 12.97 -42.62
N SER A 21 -23.48 13.11 -42.61
CA SER A 21 -24.34 12.67 -43.73
C SER A 21 -24.20 13.65 -44.90
N SER A 22 -24.36 13.15 -46.13
CA SER A 22 -24.41 14.00 -47.33
C SER A 22 -25.49 15.11 -47.20
N ASP A 23 -25.28 16.26 -47.85
CA ASP A 23 -26.00 17.56 -47.78
C ASP A 23 -27.54 17.54 -48.05
N ASN A 24 -28.21 16.39 -47.93
CA ASN A 24 -29.61 16.11 -48.26
C ASN A 24 -30.53 15.97 -47.02
N GLY A 25 -30.54 16.96 -46.12
CA GLY A 25 -31.75 17.34 -45.36
C GLY A 25 -32.30 16.39 -44.26
N SER A 26 -31.75 15.19 -44.02
CA SER A 26 -32.02 14.38 -42.81
C SER A 26 -30.74 14.22 -42.01
N GLN A 27 -30.56 14.99 -40.94
CA GLN A 27 -29.36 14.92 -40.10
C GLN A 27 -29.33 13.62 -39.30
N LEU A 28 -28.28 12.82 -39.52
CA LEU A 28 -27.88 11.69 -38.70
C LEU A 28 -27.25 12.21 -37.40
N SER A 29 -27.57 11.58 -36.27
CA SER A 29 -27.13 12.01 -34.94
C SER A 29 -26.80 10.83 -34.04
N MET A 30 -25.83 11.01 -33.14
CA MET A 30 -25.48 10.04 -32.08
C MET A 30 -26.39 10.18 -30.86
N ALA A 31 -26.53 9.08 -30.11
CA ALA A 31 -27.26 9.06 -28.85
C ALA A 31 -26.48 9.79 -27.75
N PRO A 32 -27.16 10.27 -26.69
CA PRO A 32 -26.47 10.76 -25.52
C PRO A 32 -25.69 9.64 -24.83
N LEU A 33 -24.41 9.89 -24.53
CA LEU A 33 -23.57 8.96 -23.77
C LEU A 33 -24.08 8.77 -22.33
N ASN A 34 -23.77 7.61 -21.77
CA ASN A 34 -24.04 7.27 -20.39
C ASN A 34 -23.44 8.31 -19.43
N PRO A 35 -24.25 8.96 -18.57
CA PRO A 35 -23.75 9.93 -17.60
C PRO A 35 -22.68 9.36 -16.64
N ALA A 36 -22.72 8.06 -16.33
CA ALA A 36 -21.70 7.43 -15.50
C ALA A 36 -20.35 7.30 -16.22
N PHE A 37 -20.36 7.10 -17.53
CA PHE A 37 -19.14 7.07 -18.34
C PHE A 37 -18.52 8.46 -18.48
N LEU A 38 -19.35 9.49 -18.70
CA LEU A 38 -18.88 10.88 -18.71
C LEU A 38 -18.20 11.26 -17.38
N GLN A 39 -18.80 10.88 -16.25
CA GLN A 39 -18.20 11.08 -14.93
C GLN A 39 -16.85 10.36 -14.81
N TYR A 40 -16.77 9.11 -15.28
CA TYR A 40 -15.53 8.32 -15.26
C TYR A 40 -14.41 8.97 -16.09
N GLN A 41 -14.72 9.49 -17.29
CA GLN A 41 -13.76 10.20 -18.12
C GLN A 41 -13.26 11.50 -17.46
N GLU A 42 -14.15 12.28 -16.84
CA GLU A 42 -13.76 13.48 -16.08
C GLU A 42 -12.81 13.14 -14.91
N GLU A 43 -13.08 12.04 -14.19
CA GLU A 43 -12.24 11.55 -13.08
C GLU A 43 -10.86 11.07 -13.57
N LEU A 44 -10.80 10.37 -14.72
CA LEU A 44 -9.55 9.96 -15.35
C LEU A 44 -8.69 11.16 -15.75
N GLU A 45 -9.28 12.15 -16.42
CA GLU A 45 -8.57 13.37 -16.82
C GLU A 45 -8.02 14.12 -15.60
N GLN A 46 -8.79 14.20 -14.52
CA GLN A 46 -8.33 14.83 -13.28
C GLN A 46 -7.13 14.08 -12.68
N SER A 47 -7.17 12.75 -12.63
CA SER A 47 -6.07 11.92 -12.09
C SER A 47 -4.77 12.05 -12.90
N GLN A 48 -4.87 12.11 -14.24
CA GLN A 48 -3.70 12.28 -15.12
C GLN A 48 -3.06 13.66 -14.97
N ASN A 49 -3.87 14.71 -14.78
CA ASN A 49 -3.39 16.06 -14.53
C ASN A 49 -2.67 16.18 -13.17
N ASP A 50 -3.14 15.46 -12.15
CA ASP A 50 -2.49 15.42 -10.83
C ASP A 50 -1.16 14.65 -10.85
N ALA A 51 -1.07 13.56 -11.61
CA ALA A 51 0.17 12.79 -11.82
C ALA A 51 1.27 13.62 -12.52
N LEU A 52 0.90 14.40 -13.55
CA LEU A 52 1.82 15.31 -14.25
C LEU A 52 2.30 16.48 -13.35
N GLY A 53 1.52 16.88 -12.35
CA GLY A 53 1.91 17.84 -11.32
C GLY A 53 2.94 17.30 -10.33
N ALA A 54 2.88 15.99 -10.02
CA ALA A 54 3.81 15.30 -9.14
C ALA A 54 5.19 15.06 -9.80
N ASP A 55 5.23 14.75 -11.11
CA ASP A 55 6.47 14.53 -11.85
C ASP A 55 7.33 15.80 -12.02
N TYR A 56 6.72 16.99 -11.96
CA TYR A 56 7.48 18.25 -11.96
C TYR A 56 8.22 18.52 -10.64
N LEU A 57 7.85 17.85 -9.54
CA LEU A 57 8.51 17.95 -8.23
C LEU A 57 9.57 16.86 -7.99
N ILE A 58 9.57 15.77 -8.78
CA ILE A 58 10.51 14.65 -8.63
C ILE A 58 11.74 14.79 -9.54
N SER A 59 11.67 15.57 -10.62
CA SER A 59 12.79 15.71 -11.59
C SER A 59 13.97 16.60 -11.13
N VAL A 60 14.01 17.08 -9.89
CA VAL A 60 15.11 17.90 -9.36
C VAL A 60 16.00 17.20 -8.32
N SER A 61 15.69 15.97 -7.91
CA SER A 61 16.42 15.26 -6.83
C SER A 61 17.33 14.11 -7.29
N SER A 62 17.26 13.66 -8.53
CA SER A 62 18.04 12.50 -9.00
C SER A 62 19.33 12.88 -9.74
N LEU A 63 20.29 13.46 -9.02
CA LEU A 63 21.70 13.54 -9.42
C LEU A 63 22.57 13.59 -8.15
N VAL A 64 22.99 12.43 -7.63
CA VAL A 64 24.29 12.15 -6.96
C VAL A 64 24.33 10.68 -6.48
N LEU A 65 25.44 9.99 -6.76
CA LEU A 65 25.84 8.65 -6.28
C LEU A 65 26.64 8.74 -4.95
N PRO A 66 26.97 7.61 -4.31
CA PRO A 66 26.43 7.13 -3.03
C PRO A 66 27.20 7.64 -1.78
N GLY A 67 26.52 7.67 -0.64
CA GLY A 67 27.17 7.73 0.68
C GLY A 67 26.62 8.83 1.58
N SER A 68 25.64 8.47 2.41
CA SER A 68 25.49 8.85 3.82
C SER A 68 24.06 8.53 4.23
N GLN A 69 23.93 7.85 5.37
CA GLN A 69 22.66 7.62 6.03
C GLN A 69 22.13 8.93 6.60
N SER A 70 20.87 9.26 6.33
CA SER A 70 20.04 10.03 7.28
C SER A 70 18.55 9.88 6.95
N ASN A 71 17.86 9.21 7.88
CA ASN A 71 16.50 9.43 8.37
C ASN A 71 15.58 10.34 7.55
N LEU A 72 14.56 9.73 6.95
CA LEU A 72 13.23 10.32 6.81
C LEU A 72 12.20 9.26 7.23
N VAL A 73 11.91 9.22 8.54
CA VAL A 73 10.78 8.48 9.09
C VAL A 73 9.56 9.39 8.99
N PHE A 74 8.68 9.11 8.02
CA PHE A 74 7.32 9.62 8.06
C PHE A 74 6.51 8.71 8.99
N SER A 75 6.07 9.29 10.11
CA SER A 75 5.03 8.74 10.96
C SER A 75 3.68 8.87 10.26
N ASN A 76 3.08 7.75 9.89
CA ASN A 76 1.64 7.58 9.79
C ASN A 76 1.34 6.16 10.28
N GLU A 77 1.09 6.02 11.58
CA GLU A 77 0.36 4.88 12.11
C GLU A 77 -1.11 5.05 11.70
N ASN A 78 -1.37 4.57 10.48
CA ASN A 78 -2.63 4.01 10.04
C ASN A 78 -2.21 2.70 9.36
N GLU A 79 -1.82 1.69 10.15
CA GLU A 79 -1.67 0.32 9.65
C GLU A 79 -3.08 -0.27 9.43
N SER A 80 -3.76 0.30 8.44
CA SER A 80 -4.87 -0.29 7.69
C SER A 80 -4.72 0.01 6.20
N SER A 81 -3.50 0.28 5.72
CA SER A 81 -3.21 0.09 4.31
C SER A 81 -3.12 -1.42 4.07
N ASP A 82 -4.28 -2.06 4.10
CA ASP A 82 -4.46 -3.39 3.57
C ASP A 82 -3.78 -3.44 2.20
N ILE A 83 -2.95 -4.45 2.03
CA ILE A 83 -2.22 -4.78 0.79
C ILE A 83 -3.18 -5.16 -0.36
N PHE A 84 -4.50 -5.02 -0.18
CA PHE A 84 -5.52 -5.31 -1.19
C PHE A 84 -6.59 -4.22 -1.21
N THR A 85 -6.30 -3.08 -1.84
CA THR A 85 -7.36 -2.32 -2.51
C THR A 85 -7.38 -2.81 -3.95
N PRO A 86 -8.39 -3.59 -4.38
CA PRO A 86 -8.54 -3.96 -5.79
C PRO A 86 -8.51 -2.68 -6.62
N SER A 87 -7.74 -2.66 -7.72
CA SER A 87 -8.02 -1.69 -8.77
C SER A 87 -9.51 -1.82 -9.11
N ASN A 88 -10.25 -0.71 -9.18
CA ASN A 88 -11.69 -0.75 -9.39
C ASN A 88 -11.97 -1.60 -10.65
N GLY A 89 -12.52 -2.81 -10.49
CA GLY A 89 -12.67 -3.78 -11.58
C GLY A 89 -13.75 -3.43 -12.60
N PHE A 90 -14.20 -2.18 -12.63
CA PHE A 90 -15.37 -1.74 -13.38
C PHE A 90 -15.09 -0.44 -14.13
N ILE A 91 -15.37 -0.46 -15.43
CA ILE A 91 -15.40 0.72 -16.32
C ILE A 91 -16.85 0.87 -16.80
N PRO A 92 -17.58 1.97 -16.52
CA PRO A 92 -18.92 2.17 -17.05
C PRO A 92 -18.94 2.11 -18.59
N SER A 93 -19.95 1.49 -19.20
CA SER A 93 -20.10 1.53 -20.66
C SER A 93 -20.53 2.93 -21.14
N PRO A 94 -20.03 3.41 -22.31
CA PRO A 94 -20.53 4.63 -22.95
C PRO A 94 -22.01 4.54 -23.36
N VAL A 95 -22.54 3.32 -23.56
CA VAL A 95 -23.95 3.09 -23.90
C VAL A 95 -24.83 3.30 -22.67
N ASP A 96 -25.84 4.16 -22.79
CA ASP A 96 -26.87 4.34 -21.75
C ASP A 96 -27.99 3.30 -21.93
N PHE A 97 -28.25 2.50 -20.91
CA PHE A 97 -29.35 1.52 -20.88
C PHE A 97 -30.58 2.01 -20.10
N SER A 98 -30.58 3.24 -19.60
CA SER A 98 -31.67 3.78 -18.77
C SER A 98 -33.01 3.94 -19.52
N HIS A 99 -33.00 3.94 -20.86
CA HIS A 99 -34.20 3.98 -21.68
C HIS A 99 -34.86 2.62 -21.90
N LEU A 100 -34.20 1.50 -21.55
CA LEU A 100 -34.79 0.17 -21.70
C LEU A 100 -36.07 0.06 -20.86
N SER A 101 -37.16 -0.31 -21.52
CA SER A 101 -38.47 -0.44 -20.88
C SER A 101 -38.70 -1.87 -20.39
N SER A 102 -39.55 -2.02 -19.37
CA SER A 102 -40.01 -3.33 -18.87
C SER A 102 -40.58 -4.18 -20.01
N VAL A 103 -40.31 -5.48 -19.98
CA VAL A 103 -40.75 -6.41 -21.03
C VAL A 103 -42.05 -7.10 -20.61
N SER A 104 -43.09 -7.00 -21.45
CA SER A 104 -44.39 -7.62 -21.16
C SER A 104 -44.41 -9.11 -21.54
N MET A 105 -45.27 -9.89 -20.88
CA MET A 105 -45.46 -11.31 -21.24
C MET A 105 -45.90 -11.50 -22.70
N ASP A 106 -46.74 -10.59 -23.23
CA ASP A 106 -47.15 -10.65 -24.64
C ASP A 106 -45.94 -10.51 -25.58
N ALA A 107 -44.95 -9.70 -25.20
CA ALA A 107 -43.72 -9.54 -25.95
C ALA A 107 -42.81 -10.77 -25.86
N LEU A 108 -42.71 -11.38 -24.67
CA LEU A 108 -41.96 -12.63 -24.48
C LEU A 108 -42.57 -13.79 -25.27
N LEU A 109 -43.89 -13.84 -25.43
CA LEU A 109 -44.58 -14.87 -26.24
C LEU A 109 -44.40 -14.66 -27.74
N THR A 110 -43.97 -13.47 -28.18
CA THR A 110 -43.67 -13.14 -29.58
C THR A 110 -42.17 -13.07 -29.87
N ASP A 111 -41.33 -13.32 -28.87
CA ASP A 111 -39.88 -13.34 -29.01
C ASP A 111 -39.45 -14.64 -29.72
N ASP A 112 -38.67 -14.49 -30.80
CA ASP A 112 -38.23 -15.61 -31.64
C ASP A 112 -37.25 -16.56 -30.92
N THR A 113 -36.68 -16.16 -29.77
CA THR A 113 -35.69 -16.94 -29.01
C THR A 113 -36.27 -17.75 -27.83
N ILE A 114 -37.51 -17.48 -27.42
CA ILE A 114 -38.05 -18.05 -26.18
C ILE A 114 -38.64 -19.45 -26.39
N ARG A 115 -37.93 -20.47 -25.87
CA ARG A 115 -38.44 -21.84 -25.76
C ARG A 115 -39.45 -21.94 -24.60
N THR A 116 -40.73 -21.77 -24.87
CA THR A 116 -41.83 -21.84 -23.87
C THR A 116 -42.11 -23.24 -23.27
N SER A 117 -41.19 -24.19 -23.36
CA SER A 117 -41.38 -25.54 -22.83
C SER A 117 -41.20 -25.59 -21.31
N GLY A 118 -42.26 -25.31 -20.55
CA GLY A 118 -42.28 -25.51 -19.09
C GLY A 118 -43.20 -24.59 -18.30
N LEU A 119 -43.66 -23.48 -18.90
CA LEU A 119 -44.59 -22.56 -18.25
C LEU A 119 -46.03 -23.10 -18.36
N GLU A 120 -46.59 -23.59 -17.24
CA GLU A 120 -48.05 -23.81 -17.12
C GLU A 120 -48.76 -22.44 -17.15
N LEU A 121 -49.07 -21.96 -18.35
CA LEU A 121 -49.82 -20.72 -18.57
C LEU A 121 -51.31 -20.94 -18.26
N MET A 122 -51.75 -20.58 -17.06
CA MET A 122 -53.17 -20.29 -16.77
C MET A 122 -53.34 -18.79 -16.55
N ASP A 123 -54.14 -18.15 -17.43
CA ASP A 123 -54.69 -16.79 -17.38
C ASP A 123 -54.16 -15.86 -16.24
N SER A 124 -53.34 -14.88 -16.64
CA SER A 124 -52.97 -13.64 -15.93
C SER A 124 -52.16 -13.75 -14.62
N GLU A 125 -50.96 -13.16 -14.68
CA GLU A 125 -49.88 -13.02 -13.68
C GLU A 125 -48.88 -14.19 -13.55
N VAL A 126 -47.63 -13.93 -13.94
CA VAL A 126 -46.47 -14.77 -13.58
C VAL A 126 -46.26 -14.62 -12.08
N SER A 127 -46.33 -15.73 -11.35
CA SER A 127 -46.03 -15.74 -9.92
C SER A 127 -44.71 -16.43 -9.69
N TYR A 128 -43.74 -15.70 -9.14
CA TYR A 128 -42.45 -16.25 -8.72
C TYR A 128 -42.53 -16.84 -7.30
N PRO A 129 -41.79 -17.92 -7.00
CA PRO A 129 -41.66 -18.41 -5.64
C PRO A 129 -40.98 -17.35 -4.75
N ALA A 130 -41.30 -17.37 -3.45
CA ALA A 130 -40.74 -16.42 -2.50
C ALA A 130 -39.22 -16.57 -2.29
N ARG A 131 -38.66 -17.74 -2.58
CA ARG A 131 -37.21 -17.99 -2.63
C ARG A 131 -36.90 -18.88 -3.83
N TYR A 132 -35.82 -18.58 -4.52
CA TYR A 132 -35.25 -19.37 -5.61
C TYR A 132 -33.73 -19.26 -5.55
N ASP A 133 -33.02 -20.36 -5.78
CA ASP A 133 -31.58 -20.41 -5.63
C ASP A 133 -31.03 -21.44 -6.62
N LEU A 134 -30.26 -20.99 -7.62
CA LEU A 134 -29.68 -21.88 -8.63
C LEU A 134 -28.72 -22.90 -8.01
N ARG A 135 -28.17 -22.66 -6.82
CA ARG A 135 -27.37 -23.65 -6.08
C ARG A 135 -28.17 -24.90 -5.73
N ASP A 136 -29.46 -24.73 -5.40
CA ASP A 136 -30.36 -25.84 -5.10
C ASP A 136 -30.69 -26.68 -6.36
N GLU A 137 -30.47 -26.11 -7.55
CA GLU A 137 -30.75 -26.73 -8.85
C GLU A 137 -29.49 -27.20 -9.59
N ASN A 138 -28.31 -27.11 -8.95
CA ASN A 138 -26.99 -27.32 -9.58
C ASN A 138 -26.79 -26.45 -10.84
N GLY A 139 -27.33 -25.24 -10.85
CA GLY A 139 -27.28 -24.30 -11.98
C GLY A 139 -26.10 -23.34 -11.94
N VAL A 140 -25.15 -23.51 -11.03
CA VAL A 140 -23.95 -22.65 -10.91
C VAL A 140 -22.68 -23.49 -10.78
N THR A 141 -21.59 -22.99 -11.35
CA THR A 141 -20.22 -23.50 -11.20
C THR A 141 -19.58 -22.99 -9.90
N ALA A 142 -18.41 -23.54 -9.54
CA ALA A 142 -17.64 -23.15 -8.35
C ALA A 142 -17.29 -21.65 -8.33
N VAL A 143 -17.09 -21.07 -7.14
CA VAL A 143 -16.65 -19.69 -6.97
C VAL A 143 -15.14 -19.59 -7.22
N ARG A 144 -14.72 -18.61 -8.02
CA ARG A 144 -13.31 -18.35 -8.35
C ARG A 144 -12.78 -17.12 -7.61
N ASP A 145 -11.46 -16.97 -7.55
CA ASP A 145 -10.78 -15.83 -6.91
C ASP A 145 -10.07 -14.98 -7.96
N GLN A 146 -10.51 -13.72 -8.12
CA GLN A 146 -9.92 -12.74 -9.03
C GLN A 146 -8.59 -12.18 -8.51
N GLY A 147 -8.21 -12.47 -7.26
CA GLY A 147 -7.02 -11.93 -6.62
C GLY A 147 -7.00 -10.40 -6.62
N SER A 148 -5.87 -9.83 -7.04
CA SER A 148 -5.63 -8.39 -7.06
C SER A 148 -6.08 -7.70 -8.36
N ALA A 149 -6.45 -8.46 -9.40
CA ALA A 149 -6.80 -7.93 -10.71
C ALA A 149 -8.19 -7.28 -10.72
N GLY A 150 -8.32 -6.17 -11.45
CA GLY A 150 -9.60 -5.52 -11.77
C GLY A 150 -10.39 -6.30 -12.83
N SER A 151 -10.73 -7.56 -12.56
CA SER A 151 -11.28 -8.51 -13.55
C SER A 151 -12.64 -9.10 -13.16
N CYS A 152 -13.29 -8.56 -12.13
CA CYS A 152 -14.62 -9.01 -11.67
C CYS A 152 -15.68 -9.07 -12.78
N TRP A 153 -15.58 -8.19 -13.78
CA TRP A 153 -16.49 -8.15 -14.93
C TRP A 153 -16.37 -9.41 -15.82
N ALA A 154 -15.15 -9.94 -16.01
CA ALA A 154 -14.91 -11.17 -16.75
C ALA A 154 -15.40 -12.40 -15.97
N HIS A 155 -15.17 -12.44 -14.65
CA HIS A 155 -15.75 -13.49 -13.80
C HIS A 155 -17.28 -13.47 -13.84
N ALA A 156 -17.90 -12.28 -13.82
CA ALA A 156 -19.34 -12.16 -13.83
C ALA A 156 -19.97 -12.55 -15.18
N SER A 157 -19.33 -12.22 -16.32
CA SER A 157 -19.78 -12.63 -17.66
C SER A 157 -19.62 -14.14 -17.88
N ILE A 158 -18.46 -14.72 -17.53
CA ILE A 158 -18.22 -16.16 -17.62
C ILE A 158 -19.16 -16.94 -16.69
N ALA A 159 -19.35 -16.52 -15.44
CA ALA A 159 -20.28 -17.20 -14.54
C ALA A 159 -21.74 -17.17 -15.03
N SER A 160 -22.15 -16.11 -15.73
CA SER A 160 -23.47 -16.06 -16.40
C SER A 160 -23.55 -17.07 -17.55
N LEU A 161 -22.54 -17.11 -18.42
CA LEU A 161 -22.49 -18.03 -19.56
C LEU A 161 -22.43 -19.51 -19.12
N GLU A 162 -21.59 -19.83 -18.14
CA GLU A 162 -21.48 -21.17 -17.57
C GLU A 162 -22.78 -21.61 -16.92
N SER A 163 -23.45 -20.70 -16.20
CA SER A 163 -24.75 -20.99 -15.61
C SER A 163 -25.79 -21.34 -16.68
N TYR A 164 -25.84 -20.61 -17.80
CA TYR A 164 -26.72 -20.96 -18.92
C TYR A 164 -26.44 -22.37 -19.46
N LEU A 165 -25.17 -22.68 -19.75
CA LEU A 165 -24.81 -24.00 -20.29
C LEU A 165 -25.11 -25.12 -19.29
N LEU A 166 -24.83 -24.91 -18.01
CA LEU A 166 -25.08 -25.89 -16.97
C LEU A 166 -26.57 -26.10 -16.72
N TYR A 167 -27.31 -25.01 -16.53
CA TYR A 167 -28.72 -25.04 -16.17
C TYR A 167 -29.61 -25.45 -17.36
N ASN A 168 -29.40 -24.85 -18.54
CA ASN A 168 -30.28 -25.09 -19.70
C ASN A 168 -29.84 -26.25 -20.59
N ARG A 169 -28.55 -26.61 -20.57
CA ARG A 169 -27.99 -27.65 -21.45
C ARG A 169 -27.42 -28.84 -20.71
N SER A 170 -27.32 -28.78 -19.37
CA SER A 170 -26.65 -29.81 -18.57
C SER A 170 -25.20 -30.04 -19.00
N GLU A 171 -24.54 -28.97 -19.44
CA GLU A 171 -23.15 -28.96 -19.87
C GLU A 171 -22.31 -28.20 -18.83
N THR A 172 -21.34 -28.87 -18.20
CA THR A 172 -20.39 -28.23 -17.29
C THR A 172 -19.19 -27.72 -18.07
N TRP A 173 -18.84 -26.45 -17.86
CA TRP A 173 -17.71 -25.79 -18.50
C TRP A 173 -16.95 -24.98 -17.47
N ASP A 174 -15.64 -24.89 -17.67
CA ASP A 174 -14.70 -24.09 -16.87
C ASP A 174 -13.93 -23.19 -17.84
N PHE A 175 -14.45 -21.99 -18.08
CA PHE A 175 -13.89 -21.05 -19.05
C PHE A 175 -12.88 -20.09 -18.42
N SER A 176 -11.94 -19.63 -19.23
CA SER A 176 -10.83 -18.76 -18.81
C SER A 176 -11.21 -17.27 -18.76
N GLU A 177 -11.27 -16.70 -17.56
CA GLU A 177 -11.31 -15.24 -17.38
C GLU A 177 -10.00 -14.58 -17.78
N ASN A 178 -8.87 -15.29 -17.69
CA ASN A 178 -7.57 -14.78 -18.10
C ASN A 178 -7.57 -14.36 -19.56
N ASN A 179 -8.15 -15.23 -20.41
CA ASN A 179 -8.23 -15.00 -21.83
C ASN A 179 -9.11 -13.80 -22.17
N GLU A 180 -10.30 -13.73 -21.56
CA GLU A 180 -11.22 -12.61 -21.75
C GLU A 180 -10.56 -11.28 -21.31
N LYS A 181 -9.96 -11.21 -20.12
CA LYS A 181 -9.38 -9.96 -19.61
C LYS A 181 -8.21 -9.47 -20.46
N ASN A 182 -7.35 -10.38 -20.91
CA ASN A 182 -6.10 -10.07 -21.63
C ASN A 182 -6.35 -9.71 -23.09
N VAL A 183 -7.13 -10.51 -23.82
CA VAL A 183 -7.41 -10.29 -25.24
C VAL A 183 -8.16 -8.98 -25.49
N LEU A 184 -8.88 -8.48 -24.48
CA LEU A 184 -9.58 -7.20 -24.52
C LEU A 184 -8.71 -6.00 -24.04
N ALA A 185 -7.44 -6.19 -23.71
CA ALA A 185 -6.53 -5.13 -23.31
C ALA A 185 -5.84 -4.46 -24.51
N TYR A 186 -5.39 -3.22 -24.34
CA TYR A 186 -4.77 -2.41 -25.41
C TYR A 186 -3.49 -3.02 -26.02
N THR A 187 -2.89 -4.00 -25.35
CA THR A 187 -1.73 -4.75 -25.84
C THR A 187 -2.08 -5.68 -27.01
N TYR A 188 -3.37 -6.00 -27.19
CA TYR A 188 -3.89 -6.79 -28.29
C TYR A 188 -4.44 -5.88 -29.41
N PRO A 189 -4.30 -6.27 -30.70
CA PRO A 189 -4.71 -5.43 -31.83
C PRO A 189 -6.19 -5.00 -31.79
N ASP A 190 -7.06 -5.91 -31.37
CA ASP A 190 -8.51 -5.69 -31.29
C ASP A 190 -8.95 -5.42 -29.84
N GLY A 191 -8.06 -4.84 -29.03
CA GLY A 191 -8.29 -4.52 -27.62
C GLY A 191 -8.91 -3.14 -27.40
N PHE A 192 -9.54 -2.98 -26.24
CA PHE A 192 -10.02 -1.67 -25.75
C PHE A 192 -8.86 -0.87 -25.12
N ASP A 193 -9.07 0.43 -24.89
CA ASP A 193 -8.08 1.34 -24.28
C ASP A 193 -7.96 1.13 -22.75
N ARG A 194 -7.68 -0.11 -22.34
CA ARG A 194 -7.56 -0.56 -20.95
C ARG A 194 -6.40 -1.52 -20.79
N ASP A 195 -5.72 -1.44 -19.64
CA ASP A 195 -4.77 -2.48 -19.21
C ASP A 195 -5.52 -3.80 -18.92
N ALA A 196 -4.80 -4.92 -18.86
CA ALA A 196 -5.38 -6.23 -18.52
C ALA A 196 -6.15 -6.21 -17.19
N ASP A 197 -5.66 -5.44 -16.21
CA ASP A 197 -6.28 -5.29 -14.87
C ASP A 197 -7.09 -3.99 -14.71
N GLY A 198 -7.36 -3.29 -15.83
CA GLY A 198 -7.97 -1.95 -15.86
C GLY A 198 -9.48 -1.88 -15.61
N GLY A 199 -10.14 -2.98 -15.21
CA GLY A 199 -11.60 -3.03 -15.11
C GLY A 199 -12.32 -3.24 -16.44
N GLY A 200 -13.64 -3.42 -16.40
CA GLY A 200 -14.47 -3.63 -17.59
C GLY A 200 -15.97 -3.67 -17.28
N ASN A 201 -16.77 -4.15 -18.23
CA ASN A 201 -18.24 -4.22 -18.11
C ASN A 201 -18.84 -5.28 -19.06
N ALA A 202 -20.15 -5.51 -18.99
CA ALA A 202 -20.83 -6.51 -19.81
C ALA A 202 -20.79 -6.23 -21.33
N VAL A 203 -20.68 -4.97 -21.75
CA VAL A 203 -20.58 -4.60 -23.18
C VAL A 203 -19.19 -4.93 -23.73
N ILE A 204 -18.13 -4.66 -22.96
CA ILE A 204 -16.76 -5.09 -23.28
C ILE A 204 -16.68 -6.63 -23.37
N ALA A 205 -17.27 -7.35 -22.40
CA ALA A 205 -17.39 -8.81 -22.45
C ALA A 205 -18.12 -9.29 -23.72
N SER A 206 -19.19 -8.60 -24.10
CA SER A 206 -19.96 -8.93 -25.31
C SER A 206 -19.09 -8.87 -26.58
N ALA A 207 -18.17 -7.92 -26.70
CA ALA A 207 -17.28 -7.83 -27.86
C ALA A 207 -16.41 -9.09 -28.01
N TYR A 208 -15.80 -9.58 -26.93
CA TYR A 208 -14.99 -10.80 -26.92
C TYR A 208 -15.76 -12.02 -27.42
N PHE A 209 -16.98 -12.20 -26.91
CA PHE A 209 -17.82 -13.34 -27.27
C PHE A 209 -18.39 -13.25 -28.68
N THR A 210 -18.89 -12.08 -29.08
CA THR A 210 -19.62 -11.90 -30.35
C THR A 210 -18.71 -11.82 -31.58
N ARG A 211 -17.40 -11.58 -31.38
CA ARG A 211 -16.38 -11.68 -32.45
C ARG A 211 -15.70 -13.05 -32.53
N TRP A 212 -16.18 -14.02 -31.73
CA TRP A 212 -15.62 -15.37 -31.59
C TRP A 212 -14.14 -15.39 -31.16
N SER A 213 -13.73 -14.50 -30.25
CA SER A 213 -12.43 -14.65 -29.58
C SER A 213 -12.45 -15.73 -28.49
N GLY A 214 -13.63 -16.11 -28.00
CA GLY A 214 -13.83 -17.18 -27.03
C GLY A 214 -15.31 -17.48 -26.76
N PRO A 215 -15.64 -18.17 -25.65
CA PRO A 215 -14.73 -18.53 -24.56
C PRO A 215 -13.75 -19.65 -24.93
N VAL A 216 -12.60 -19.63 -24.24
CA VAL A 216 -11.64 -20.75 -24.20
C VAL A 216 -11.67 -21.39 -22.81
N LEU A 217 -11.14 -22.61 -22.68
CA LEU A 217 -11.10 -23.31 -21.40
C LEU A 217 -10.02 -22.75 -20.46
N GLU A 218 -10.32 -22.74 -19.17
CA GLU A 218 -9.37 -22.48 -18.08
C GLU A 218 -8.16 -23.42 -18.15
N SER A 219 -8.39 -24.68 -18.50
CA SER A 219 -7.32 -25.68 -18.71
C SER A 219 -6.36 -25.32 -19.86
N ASP A 220 -6.77 -24.45 -20.78
CA ASP A 220 -5.97 -23.99 -21.91
C ASP A 220 -5.29 -22.62 -21.67
N ASP A 221 -5.85 -21.77 -20.80
CA ASP A 221 -5.32 -20.46 -20.38
C ASP A 221 -5.70 -20.16 -18.92
N GLN A 222 -4.91 -20.64 -17.98
CA GLN A 222 -5.24 -20.58 -16.55
C GLN A 222 -5.24 -19.14 -16.01
N TYR A 223 -6.16 -18.86 -15.09
CA TYR A 223 -6.28 -17.60 -14.40
C TYR A 223 -5.02 -17.23 -13.61
N ASN A 224 -4.56 -16.00 -13.84
CA ASN A 224 -3.45 -15.39 -13.12
C ASN A 224 -3.71 -13.89 -13.00
N ASP A 225 -3.92 -13.42 -11.77
CA ASP A 225 -4.22 -12.02 -11.47
C ASP A 225 -3.05 -11.08 -11.79
N LEU A 226 -1.84 -11.61 -11.99
CA LEU A 226 -0.64 -10.86 -12.38
C LEU A 226 -0.29 -11.01 -13.88
N SER A 227 -1.01 -11.83 -14.64
CA SER A 227 -0.77 -12.00 -16.08
C SER A 227 -1.54 -10.97 -16.90
N GLY A 228 -0.85 -10.38 -17.88
CA GLY A 228 -1.43 -9.58 -18.96
C GLY A 228 -1.31 -10.23 -20.34
N ASP A 229 -0.89 -11.50 -20.39
CA ASP A 229 -0.64 -12.26 -21.62
C ASP A 229 -1.43 -13.58 -21.63
N SER A 230 -1.95 -13.92 -22.81
CA SER A 230 -2.66 -15.17 -23.12
C SER A 230 -2.03 -15.89 -24.31
N PRO A 231 -1.98 -17.24 -24.32
CA PRO A 231 -1.43 -18.01 -25.44
C PRO A 231 -2.19 -17.79 -26.75
N SER A 232 -1.47 -17.86 -27.87
CA SER A 232 -2.06 -17.76 -29.22
C SER A 232 -2.54 -19.12 -29.75
N ASN A 233 -3.59 -19.12 -30.57
CA ASN A 233 -4.16 -20.31 -31.22
C ASN A 233 -4.80 -21.34 -30.27
N ILE A 234 -5.46 -20.87 -29.20
CA ILE A 234 -6.29 -21.73 -28.36
C ILE A 234 -7.64 -21.96 -29.06
N PRO A 235 -8.17 -23.20 -29.10
CA PRO A 235 -9.49 -23.45 -29.66
C PRO A 235 -10.59 -22.75 -28.87
N VAL A 236 -11.45 -22.01 -29.58
CA VAL A 236 -12.72 -21.53 -29.03
C VAL A 236 -13.62 -22.74 -28.75
N SER A 237 -14.27 -22.74 -27.59
CA SER A 237 -15.07 -23.88 -27.12
C SER A 237 -16.56 -23.75 -27.44
N LYS A 238 -17.05 -22.51 -27.53
CA LYS A 238 -18.46 -22.19 -27.81
C LYS A 238 -18.56 -20.91 -28.61
N HIS A 239 -19.64 -20.77 -29.39
CA HIS A 239 -19.99 -19.51 -30.04
C HIS A 239 -21.21 -18.90 -29.35
N VAL A 240 -21.06 -17.69 -28.82
CA VAL A 240 -22.20 -16.95 -28.25
C VAL A 240 -23.23 -16.67 -29.33
N GLN A 241 -24.50 -16.84 -28.97
CA GLN A 241 -25.64 -16.59 -29.87
C GLN A 241 -26.44 -15.37 -29.44
N GLU A 242 -26.70 -15.24 -28.14
CA GLU A 242 -27.44 -14.12 -27.58
C GLU A 242 -26.67 -13.50 -26.42
N VAL A 243 -26.69 -12.17 -26.36
CA VAL A 243 -26.40 -11.41 -25.14
C VAL A 243 -27.61 -10.54 -24.84
N LEU A 244 -28.33 -10.83 -23.76
CA LEU A 244 -29.55 -10.12 -23.41
C LEU A 244 -29.25 -9.02 -22.39
N PHE A 245 -29.54 -7.77 -22.73
CA PHE A 245 -29.45 -6.64 -21.79
C PHE A 245 -30.77 -6.51 -21.03
N ILE A 246 -30.74 -6.89 -19.75
CA ILE A 246 -31.91 -6.88 -18.88
C ILE A 246 -32.18 -5.45 -18.39
N PRO A 247 -33.43 -4.93 -18.52
CA PRO A 247 -33.75 -3.57 -18.11
C PRO A 247 -33.32 -3.25 -16.67
N LEU A 248 -32.88 -2.00 -16.44
CA LEU A 248 -32.48 -1.54 -15.12
C LEU A 248 -33.69 -1.46 -14.18
N ARG A 249 -33.51 -1.94 -12.95
CA ARG A 249 -34.57 -1.92 -11.93
C ARG A 249 -34.87 -0.48 -11.53
N GLN A 250 -36.14 -0.12 -11.50
CA GLN A 250 -36.63 1.20 -11.13
C GLN A 250 -36.92 1.34 -9.63
N SER A 251 -37.07 0.22 -8.90
CA SER A 251 -37.37 0.23 -7.47
C SER A 251 -36.93 -1.07 -6.77
N ALA A 252 -37.16 -1.17 -5.45
CA ALA A 252 -36.87 -2.39 -4.70
C ALA A 252 -37.83 -3.56 -5.03
N LEU A 253 -38.99 -3.24 -5.59
CA LEU A 253 -40.01 -4.22 -5.97
C LEU A 253 -39.92 -4.62 -7.45
N ASP A 254 -39.08 -3.93 -8.21
CA ASP A 254 -38.91 -4.14 -9.64
C ASP A 254 -37.83 -5.21 -9.87
N ASN A 255 -38.24 -6.48 -9.75
CA ASN A 255 -37.34 -7.63 -9.77
C ASN A 255 -37.76 -8.69 -10.80
N ASP A 256 -38.90 -8.52 -11.47
CA ASP A 256 -39.56 -9.60 -12.20
C ASP A 256 -38.77 -10.02 -13.44
N GLU A 257 -38.13 -9.09 -14.15
CA GLU A 257 -37.28 -9.40 -15.31
C GLU A 257 -36.01 -10.16 -14.92
N ILE A 258 -35.39 -9.83 -13.78
CA ILE A 258 -34.24 -10.58 -13.27
C ILE A 258 -34.68 -11.97 -12.81
N LYS A 259 -35.82 -12.08 -12.11
CA LYS A 259 -36.39 -13.38 -11.71
C LYS A 259 -36.74 -14.24 -12.92
N PHE A 260 -37.29 -13.63 -13.97
CA PHE A 260 -37.54 -14.29 -15.25
C PHE A 260 -36.23 -14.81 -15.86
N ALA A 261 -35.23 -13.93 -15.97
CA ALA A 261 -33.95 -14.27 -16.57
C ALA A 261 -33.28 -15.46 -15.84
N LEU A 262 -33.28 -15.44 -14.50
CA LEU A 262 -32.78 -16.53 -13.67
C LEU A 262 -33.45 -17.87 -13.98
N GLN A 263 -34.77 -17.90 -14.07
CA GLN A 263 -35.51 -19.14 -14.30
C GLN A 263 -35.42 -19.64 -15.75
N GLN A 264 -35.16 -18.75 -16.72
CA GLN A 264 -35.17 -19.11 -18.14
C GLN A 264 -33.78 -19.31 -18.73
N TYR A 265 -32.77 -18.59 -18.24
CA TYR A 265 -31.43 -18.56 -18.83
C TYR A 265 -30.30 -18.82 -17.81
N GLY A 266 -30.60 -18.91 -16.51
CA GLY A 266 -29.59 -19.03 -15.47
C GLY A 266 -29.07 -17.68 -14.96
N ALA A 267 -27.87 -17.68 -14.40
CA ALA A 267 -27.34 -16.57 -13.61
C ALA A 267 -27.15 -15.28 -14.43
N VAL A 268 -27.37 -14.12 -13.78
CA VAL A 268 -27.40 -12.80 -14.44
C VAL A 268 -26.19 -11.97 -13.99
N HIS A 269 -25.37 -11.52 -14.93
CA HIS A 269 -24.30 -10.54 -14.68
C HIS A 269 -24.93 -9.22 -14.22
N VAL A 270 -24.44 -8.64 -13.12
CA VAL A 270 -24.84 -7.32 -12.64
C VAL A 270 -23.64 -6.52 -12.14
N SER A 271 -23.54 -5.28 -12.61
CA SER A 271 -22.59 -4.30 -12.07
C SER A 271 -23.16 -3.60 -10.83
N MET A 272 -22.32 -3.42 -9.81
CA MET A 272 -22.68 -2.81 -8.52
C MET A 272 -21.64 -1.82 -8.01
N SER A 273 -22.03 -1.02 -7.01
CA SER A 273 -21.04 -0.30 -6.20
C SER A 273 -20.71 -1.11 -4.96
N TRP A 274 -19.43 -1.22 -4.65
CA TRP A 274 -18.94 -1.86 -3.44
C TRP A 274 -18.42 -0.83 -2.41
N TYR A 275 -18.81 -1.03 -1.15
CA TYR A 275 -18.37 -0.22 -0.02
C TYR A 275 -18.24 -1.12 1.21
N ASN A 276 -17.03 -1.24 1.77
CA ASN A 276 -16.71 -2.23 2.80
C ASN A 276 -17.62 -2.13 4.03
N GLU A 277 -17.97 -0.91 4.43
CA GLU A 277 -18.79 -0.64 5.61
C GLU A 277 -20.29 -0.95 5.39
N ALA A 278 -20.71 -1.16 4.14
CA ALA A 278 -22.06 -1.62 3.80
C ALA A 278 -22.21 -3.16 3.85
N TYR A 279 -21.11 -3.89 4.04
CA TYR A 279 -21.10 -5.34 4.18
C TYR A 279 -21.20 -5.76 5.65
N ASN A 280 -22.06 -6.73 5.93
CA ASN A 280 -22.21 -7.39 7.22
C ASN A 280 -21.64 -8.81 7.13
N SER A 281 -20.46 -9.01 7.71
CA SER A 281 -19.76 -10.29 7.70
C SER A 281 -20.43 -11.38 8.55
N SER A 282 -21.24 -11.02 9.55
CA SER A 282 -21.94 -12.01 10.39
C SER A 282 -23.08 -12.72 9.66
N PHE A 283 -23.62 -12.09 8.61
CA PHE A 283 -24.74 -12.61 7.84
C PHE A 283 -24.43 -12.73 6.35
N SER A 284 -23.20 -12.49 5.94
CA SER A 284 -22.78 -12.41 4.54
C SER A 284 -23.77 -11.60 3.70
N SER A 285 -24.03 -10.36 4.09
CA SER A 285 -25.06 -9.54 3.43
C SER A 285 -24.67 -8.09 3.24
N TYR A 286 -25.19 -7.48 2.18
CA TYR A 286 -24.78 -6.17 1.69
C TYR A 286 -25.98 -5.26 1.45
N TYR A 287 -25.90 -4.04 1.97
CA TYR A 287 -26.85 -2.99 1.68
C TYR A 287 -26.18 -1.61 1.70
N TYR A 288 -26.05 -1.01 0.51
CA TYR A 288 -25.56 0.34 0.37
C TYR A 288 -26.71 1.33 0.11
N ASN A 289 -26.81 2.33 0.99
CA ASN A 289 -27.92 3.28 1.03
C ASN A 289 -27.72 4.53 0.12
N GLY A 290 -26.56 4.67 -0.53
CA GLY A 290 -26.24 5.83 -1.39
C GLY A 290 -25.48 6.99 -0.74
N SER A 291 -25.05 6.88 0.53
CA SER A 291 -24.50 8.02 1.28
C SER A 291 -23.04 8.39 0.99
N SER A 292 -22.27 7.51 0.36
CA SER A 292 -20.80 7.64 0.20
C SER A 292 -20.35 7.30 -1.21
N SER A 293 -19.23 7.81 -1.73
CA SER A 293 -18.63 7.31 -2.98
C SER A 293 -18.00 5.92 -2.71
N GLY A 294 -18.48 4.88 -3.39
CA GLY A 294 -17.92 3.52 -3.33
C GLY A 294 -17.30 3.13 -4.68
N GLY A 295 -16.39 2.15 -4.67
CA GLY A 295 -15.75 1.59 -5.87
C GLY A 295 -16.75 0.82 -6.75
N GLY A 296 -16.36 0.55 -8.00
CA GLY A 296 -17.15 -0.27 -8.93
C GLY A 296 -16.75 -1.74 -8.86
N HIS A 297 -17.73 -2.64 -8.90
CA HIS A 297 -17.57 -4.09 -8.86
C HIS A 297 -18.61 -4.77 -9.75
N ALA A 298 -18.37 -5.99 -10.20
CA ALA A 298 -19.32 -6.79 -10.97
C ALA A 298 -19.47 -8.18 -10.35
N VAL A 299 -20.69 -8.68 -10.32
CA VAL A 299 -21.08 -9.93 -9.66
C VAL A 299 -22.16 -10.64 -10.45
N THR A 300 -22.50 -11.87 -10.06
CA THR A 300 -23.58 -12.62 -10.72
C THR A 300 -24.72 -12.88 -9.74
N ILE A 301 -25.94 -12.48 -10.09
CA ILE A 301 -27.14 -12.89 -9.35
C ILE A 301 -27.43 -14.36 -9.69
N VAL A 302 -27.60 -15.18 -8.65
CA VAL A 302 -27.89 -16.62 -8.78
C VAL A 302 -29.21 -17.03 -8.14
N GLY A 303 -29.92 -16.09 -7.51
CA GLY A 303 -31.17 -16.38 -6.84
C GLY A 303 -31.74 -15.19 -6.09
N TRP A 304 -32.78 -15.44 -5.32
CA TRP A 304 -33.41 -14.48 -4.44
C TRP A 304 -34.13 -15.10 -3.25
N ASP A 305 -34.32 -14.30 -2.21
CA ASP A 305 -35.22 -14.58 -1.09
C ASP A 305 -36.00 -13.31 -0.73
N ASP A 306 -37.30 -13.28 -1.06
CA ASP A 306 -38.23 -12.17 -0.79
C ASP A 306 -38.44 -11.94 0.72
N ASN A 307 -38.15 -12.93 1.55
CA ASN A 307 -38.35 -12.88 3.00
C ASN A 307 -37.05 -12.62 3.78
N TYR A 308 -35.90 -12.47 3.11
CA TYR A 308 -34.63 -12.21 3.77
C TYR A 308 -34.74 -11.00 4.73
N ASP A 309 -34.37 -11.21 5.99
CA ASP A 309 -34.66 -10.26 7.05
C ASP A 309 -33.85 -8.96 6.88
N ARG A 310 -34.55 -7.83 6.81
CA ARG A 310 -33.96 -6.48 6.74
C ARG A 310 -32.97 -6.15 7.86
N ASN A 311 -33.02 -6.88 8.97
CA ASN A 311 -32.15 -6.65 10.13
C ASN A 311 -30.80 -7.36 10.03
N ASN A 312 -30.58 -8.18 9.00
CA ASN A 312 -29.31 -8.88 8.78
C ASN A 312 -28.24 -7.99 8.13
N PHE A 313 -28.62 -6.81 7.62
CA PHE A 313 -27.71 -5.85 7.00
C PHE A 313 -27.08 -4.89 8.03
N THR A 314 -25.92 -4.30 7.72
CA THR A 314 -25.23 -3.34 8.61
C THR A 314 -26.12 -2.15 8.96
N ASP A 315 -26.64 -1.49 7.92
CA ASP A 315 -27.77 -0.57 8.05
C ASP A 315 -29.07 -1.35 7.89
N VAL A 316 -30.05 -1.11 8.74
CA VAL A 316 -31.36 -1.77 8.63
C VAL A 316 -32.01 -1.39 7.30
N ALA A 317 -32.12 -2.34 6.38
CA ALA A 317 -32.69 -2.11 5.06
C ALA A 317 -34.16 -1.65 5.18
N PRO A 318 -34.67 -0.80 4.27
CA PRO A 318 -36.06 -0.31 4.31
C PRO A 318 -37.14 -1.38 4.33
N GLY A 319 -36.89 -2.54 3.71
CA GLY A 319 -37.78 -3.70 3.67
C GLY A 319 -37.00 -5.01 3.59
N ASN A 320 -37.70 -6.12 3.82
CA ASN A 320 -37.16 -7.46 3.60
C ASN A 320 -36.90 -7.70 2.10
N GLY A 321 -36.12 -8.73 1.82
CA GLY A 321 -35.86 -9.20 0.47
C GLY A 321 -34.44 -8.93 -0.01
N ALA A 322 -33.81 -9.94 -0.58
CA ALA A 322 -32.46 -9.88 -1.09
C ALA A 322 -32.27 -10.78 -2.32
N PHE A 323 -31.32 -10.39 -3.19
CA PHE A 323 -30.74 -11.28 -4.18
C PHE A 323 -29.66 -12.15 -3.53
N ILE A 324 -29.51 -13.37 -4.03
CA ILE A 324 -28.39 -14.26 -3.72
C ILE A 324 -27.35 -14.04 -4.82
N VAL A 325 -26.13 -13.74 -4.42
CA VAL A 325 -25.08 -13.24 -5.32
C VAL A 325 -23.85 -14.11 -5.22
N LYS A 326 -23.33 -14.56 -6.37
CA LYS A 326 -22.02 -15.20 -6.53
C LYS A 326 -20.98 -14.11 -6.73
N ASN A 327 -19.96 -14.09 -5.87
CA ASN A 327 -18.84 -13.16 -5.98
C ASN A 327 -17.64 -13.81 -6.68
N SER A 328 -16.53 -13.08 -6.79
CA SER A 328 -15.28 -13.53 -7.43
C SER A 328 -14.06 -13.33 -6.52
N TRP A 329 -14.22 -13.51 -5.20
CA TRP A 329 -13.15 -13.34 -4.19
C TRP A 329 -12.79 -14.65 -3.48
N GLY A 330 -13.00 -15.78 -4.16
CA GLY A 330 -12.82 -17.11 -3.60
C GLY A 330 -14.00 -17.57 -2.74
N ASP A 331 -14.04 -18.87 -2.50
CA ASP A 331 -15.05 -19.54 -1.67
C ASP A 331 -14.80 -19.33 -0.17
N SER A 332 -13.57 -19.04 0.25
CA SER A 332 -13.25 -18.70 1.65
C SER A 332 -13.85 -17.36 2.11
N TRP A 333 -14.39 -16.55 1.20
CA TRP A 333 -14.98 -15.25 1.50
C TRP A 333 -16.52 -15.33 1.61
N GLY A 334 -17.11 -14.67 2.60
CA GLY A 334 -18.57 -14.59 2.75
C GLY A 334 -19.22 -15.91 3.14
N ASP A 335 -20.31 -16.29 2.46
CA ASP A 335 -21.01 -17.56 2.63
C ASP A 335 -20.61 -18.50 1.48
N ASP A 336 -19.44 -19.14 1.60
CA ASP A 336 -18.83 -19.99 0.56
C ASP A 336 -18.66 -19.26 -0.80
N GLY A 337 -18.24 -17.99 -0.76
CA GLY A 337 -18.11 -17.11 -1.93
C GLY A 337 -19.40 -16.39 -2.35
N TYR A 338 -20.50 -16.60 -1.61
CA TYR A 338 -21.79 -15.96 -1.86
C TYR A 338 -22.15 -14.92 -0.80
N PHE A 339 -23.07 -14.02 -1.14
CA PHE A 339 -23.66 -13.09 -0.19
C PHE A 339 -25.08 -12.67 -0.61
N TYR A 340 -25.82 -12.06 0.32
CA TYR A 340 -27.16 -11.51 0.08
C TYR A 340 -27.09 -10.00 -0.19
N ALA A 341 -27.53 -9.55 -1.36
CA ALA A 341 -27.63 -8.12 -1.68
C ALA A 341 -29.07 -7.62 -1.53
N SER A 342 -29.30 -6.60 -0.68
CA SER A 342 -30.65 -6.10 -0.43
C SER A 342 -31.34 -5.61 -1.71
N TYR A 343 -32.63 -5.94 -1.87
CA TYR A 343 -33.45 -5.32 -2.91
C TYR A 343 -33.49 -3.80 -2.84
N ASN A 344 -33.28 -3.24 -1.65
CA ASN A 344 -33.36 -1.81 -1.39
C ASN A 344 -32.04 -1.08 -1.65
N ASP A 345 -30.97 -1.78 -2.05
CA ASP A 345 -29.70 -1.16 -2.42
C ASP A 345 -29.91 -0.03 -3.43
N ALA A 346 -29.17 1.07 -3.27
CA ALA A 346 -29.36 2.28 -4.07
C ALA A 346 -28.96 2.09 -5.54
N LYS A 347 -28.02 1.19 -5.86
CA LYS A 347 -27.40 1.07 -7.18
C LYS A 347 -27.47 -0.33 -7.79
N PHE A 348 -27.62 -1.38 -6.97
CA PHE A 348 -27.59 -2.78 -7.41
C PHE A 348 -28.68 -3.10 -8.46
N GLY A 349 -28.23 -3.37 -9.69
CA GLY A 349 -29.09 -3.60 -10.86
C GLY A 349 -29.85 -2.37 -11.36
N ARG A 350 -29.45 -1.15 -10.96
CA ARG A 350 -30.18 0.11 -11.26
C ARG A 350 -29.42 1.15 -12.08
N ARG A 351 -28.09 1.06 -12.17
CA ARG A 351 -27.25 2.18 -12.65
C ARG A 351 -26.42 1.88 -13.89
N TYR A 352 -26.06 0.63 -14.13
CA TYR A 352 -25.03 0.25 -15.09
C TYR A 352 -25.60 -0.72 -16.13
N ASP A 353 -25.17 -1.97 -16.10
CA ASP A 353 -25.60 -3.04 -16.99
C ASP A 353 -26.08 -4.26 -16.18
N ASN A 354 -27.02 -4.97 -16.79
CA ASN A 354 -27.43 -6.30 -16.39
C ASN A 354 -27.42 -7.15 -17.66
N ALA A 355 -26.75 -8.30 -17.65
CA ALA A 355 -26.60 -9.10 -18.87
C ALA A 355 -26.75 -10.61 -18.62
N VAL A 356 -27.21 -11.30 -19.65
CA VAL A 356 -27.22 -12.76 -19.74
C VAL A 356 -26.51 -13.15 -21.03
N PHE A 357 -25.63 -14.15 -20.95
CA PHE A 357 -24.86 -14.65 -22.08
C PHE A 357 -25.29 -16.08 -22.40
N THR A 358 -25.53 -16.38 -23.68
CA THR A 358 -25.89 -17.72 -24.14
C THR A 358 -24.98 -18.17 -25.26
N ALA A 359 -24.74 -19.48 -25.38
CA ALA A 359 -23.91 -20.01 -26.45
C ALA A 359 -24.33 -21.39 -26.97
N GLU A 360 -23.79 -21.71 -28.14
CA GLU A 360 -23.91 -23.01 -28.81
C GLU A 360 -22.53 -23.58 -29.18
N ASN A 361 -22.53 -24.81 -29.71
CA ASN A 361 -21.31 -25.46 -30.17
C ASN A 361 -20.73 -24.72 -31.38
N VAL A 362 -19.41 -24.73 -31.51
CA VAL A 362 -18.69 -24.05 -32.62
C VAL A 362 -19.05 -24.59 -34.00
N SER A 363 -19.67 -25.77 -34.07
CA SER A 363 -20.14 -26.39 -35.32
C SER A 363 -21.42 -25.75 -35.88
N ASN A 364 -21.99 -24.76 -35.21
CA ASN A 364 -23.21 -24.09 -35.68
C ASN A 364 -22.98 -23.27 -36.95
N TYR A 365 -21.83 -22.61 -37.06
CA TYR A 365 -21.42 -21.80 -38.20
C TYR A 365 -19.90 -21.88 -38.40
N ASP A 366 -19.45 -21.84 -39.65
CA ASP A 366 -18.04 -22.07 -39.98
C ASP A 366 -17.24 -20.78 -40.13
N ARG A 367 -17.92 -19.67 -40.43
CA ARG A 367 -17.29 -18.38 -40.67
C ARG A 367 -18.19 -17.24 -40.25
N ILE A 368 -17.56 -16.22 -39.68
CA ILE A 368 -18.14 -14.92 -39.35
C ILE A 368 -17.60 -13.85 -40.31
N TYR A 369 -18.50 -13.03 -40.83
CA TYR A 369 -18.20 -11.80 -41.54
C TYR A 369 -18.61 -10.62 -40.66
N GLN A 370 -17.66 -9.74 -40.34
CA GLN A 370 -17.86 -8.62 -39.42
C GLN A 370 -16.91 -7.47 -39.75
N TYR A 371 -17.23 -6.28 -39.23
CA TYR A 371 -16.39 -5.07 -39.29
C TYR A 371 -16.44 -4.31 -37.94
N ASP A 372 -16.83 -5.00 -36.87
CA ASP A 372 -17.16 -4.44 -35.56
C ASP A 372 -16.58 -5.33 -34.44
N GLU A 373 -15.26 -5.48 -34.42
CA GLU A 373 -14.51 -6.30 -33.46
C GLU A 373 -14.62 -5.81 -32.00
N LEU A 374 -14.75 -4.52 -31.74
CA LEU A 374 -15.04 -3.91 -30.43
C LEU A 374 -16.55 -3.81 -30.15
N GLY A 375 -17.40 -4.15 -31.11
CA GLY A 375 -18.85 -4.31 -30.92
C GLY A 375 -19.56 -2.99 -30.63
N LEU A 376 -20.57 -3.02 -29.76
CA LEU A 376 -21.45 -1.88 -29.50
C LEU A 376 -20.73 -0.78 -28.69
N VAL A 377 -20.49 0.37 -29.32
CA VAL A 377 -19.90 1.56 -28.67
C VAL A 377 -20.95 2.64 -28.42
N ASP A 378 -21.82 2.91 -29.39
CA ASP A 378 -22.94 3.86 -29.27
C ASP A 378 -24.06 3.54 -30.27
N ASN A 379 -25.12 4.36 -30.27
CA ASN A 379 -26.27 4.25 -31.15
C ASN A 379 -26.47 5.53 -31.96
N ILE A 380 -26.89 5.39 -33.23
CA ILE A 380 -27.14 6.53 -34.12
C ILE A 380 -28.55 6.48 -34.72
N GLY A 381 -29.03 7.60 -35.22
CA GLY A 381 -30.35 7.68 -35.84
C GLY A 381 -30.68 9.01 -36.48
N TYR A 382 -31.80 9.03 -37.22
CA TYR A 382 -32.30 10.21 -37.95
C TYR A 382 -33.38 10.96 -37.17
N ASN A 383 -33.32 10.94 -35.83
CA ASN A 383 -34.40 11.42 -34.96
C ASN A 383 -35.76 10.73 -35.24
N THR A 384 -35.70 9.48 -35.66
CA THR A 384 -36.85 8.62 -35.96
C THR A 384 -36.69 7.28 -35.24
N ILE A 385 -37.81 6.67 -34.90
CA ILE A 385 -37.82 5.34 -34.29
C ILE A 385 -37.44 4.21 -35.25
N SER A 386 -37.16 4.51 -36.51
CA SER A 386 -36.77 3.52 -37.51
C SER A 386 -35.74 4.09 -38.47
N ALA A 387 -34.75 3.27 -38.81
CA ALA A 387 -33.75 3.53 -39.83
C ALA A 387 -33.22 2.21 -40.38
N TYR A 388 -32.43 2.28 -41.45
CA TYR A 388 -31.79 1.13 -42.08
C TYR A 388 -30.28 1.20 -41.87
N GLY A 389 -29.68 0.08 -41.48
CA GLY A 389 -28.24 -0.14 -41.49
C GLY A 389 -27.91 -1.31 -42.41
N ALA A 390 -26.74 -1.30 -43.03
CA ALA A 390 -26.30 -2.38 -43.90
C ALA A 390 -24.79 -2.56 -43.90
N ASN A 391 -24.35 -3.81 -43.97
CA ASN A 391 -22.95 -4.18 -44.26
C ASN A 391 -22.85 -4.90 -45.61
N ILE A 392 -21.82 -4.58 -46.37
CA ILE A 392 -21.46 -5.29 -47.62
C ILE A 392 -20.25 -6.17 -47.35
N PHE A 393 -20.39 -7.46 -47.58
CA PHE A 393 -19.34 -8.45 -47.42
C PHE A 393 -18.97 -9.07 -48.77
N THR A 394 -17.79 -9.69 -48.82
CA THR A 394 -17.32 -10.47 -49.97
C THR A 394 -17.11 -11.91 -49.54
N ALA A 395 -17.82 -12.84 -50.19
CA ALA A 395 -17.71 -14.27 -49.91
C ALA A 395 -16.27 -14.77 -50.13
N SER A 396 -15.70 -15.41 -49.12
CA SER A 396 -14.31 -15.89 -49.08
C SER A 396 -14.15 -17.23 -49.78
N SER A 397 -15.22 -18.01 -49.86
CA SER A 397 -15.24 -19.33 -50.50
C SER A 397 -16.59 -19.58 -51.16
N ASN A 398 -16.83 -20.81 -51.65
CA ASN A 398 -18.17 -21.21 -52.04
C ASN A 398 -18.88 -21.71 -50.77
N GLU A 399 -19.85 -20.94 -50.32
CA GLU A 399 -20.42 -21.07 -48.98
C GLU A 399 -21.92 -20.77 -49.01
N THR A 400 -22.58 -21.03 -47.90
CA THR A 400 -24.00 -20.78 -47.73
C THR A 400 -24.17 -19.80 -46.58
N LEU A 401 -24.79 -18.64 -46.84
CA LEU A 401 -25.22 -17.71 -45.81
C LEU A 401 -26.48 -18.25 -45.14
N GLU A 402 -26.39 -18.48 -43.83
CA GLU A 402 -27.41 -19.17 -43.04
C GLU A 402 -27.92 -18.34 -41.87
N ALA A 403 -27.12 -17.42 -41.32
CA ALA A 403 -27.57 -16.52 -40.28
C ALA A 403 -26.97 -15.13 -40.37
N VAL A 404 -27.60 -14.20 -39.66
CA VAL A 404 -27.10 -12.84 -39.45
C VAL A 404 -27.22 -12.49 -37.98
N SER A 405 -26.36 -11.63 -37.47
CA SER A 405 -26.51 -11.06 -36.13
C SER A 405 -26.41 -9.56 -36.14
N PHE A 406 -27.04 -8.95 -35.14
CA PHE A 406 -26.92 -7.52 -34.86
C PHE A 406 -27.38 -7.22 -33.44
N TYR A 407 -27.08 -6.02 -32.97
CA TYR A 407 -27.61 -5.53 -31.71
C TYR A 407 -29.01 -4.94 -31.90
N THR A 408 -29.94 -5.22 -30.99
CA THR A 408 -31.13 -4.40 -30.77
C THR A 408 -30.93 -3.55 -29.51
N VAL A 409 -31.31 -2.28 -29.59
CA VAL A 409 -30.88 -1.25 -28.63
C VAL A 409 -32.05 -0.72 -27.79
N ALA A 410 -33.23 -1.32 -27.93
CA ALA A 410 -34.42 -1.00 -27.15
C ALA A 410 -35.28 -2.26 -26.93
N SER A 411 -36.02 -2.32 -25.82
CA SER A 411 -36.96 -3.42 -25.58
C SER A 411 -38.06 -3.46 -26.65
N ASN A 412 -38.52 -4.66 -27.00
CA ASN A 412 -39.55 -4.90 -28.03
C ASN A 412 -39.13 -4.39 -29.43
N SER A 413 -37.84 -4.45 -29.74
CA SER A 413 -37.31 -4.01 -31.03
C SER A 413 -37.83 -4.90 -32.16
N ILE A 414 -38.15 -4.27 -33.30
CA ILE A 414 -38.60 -4.95 -34.51
C ILE A 414 -37.50 -4.82 -35.56
N TYR A 415 -37.21 -5.92 -36.26
CA TYR A 415 -36.23 -5.93 -37.34
C TYR A 415 -36.85 -6.45 -38.65
N ASN A 416 -36.30 -5.98 -39.77
CA ASN A 416 -36.60 -6.50 -41.11
C ASN A 416 -35.27 -6.69 -41.83
N ILE A 417 -34.84 -7.94 -41.99
CA ILE A 417 -33.63 -8.33 -42.71
C ILE A 417 -33.95 -8.44 -44.21
N SER A 418 -33.04 -7.97 -45.04
CA SER A 418 -33.07 -8.11 -46.50
C SER A 418 -31.66 -8.43 -47.00
N ILE A 419 -31.51 -9.55 -47.70
CA ILE A 419 -30.23 -9.98 -48.25
C ILE A 419 -30.18 -9.64 -49.73
N TYR A 420 -29.13 -8.95 -50.18
CA TYR A 420 -28.87 -8.74 -51.61
C TYR A 420 -27.58 -9.43 -52.02
N VAL A 421 -27.53 -9.93 -53.25
CA VAL A 421 -26.32 -10.46 -53.89
C VAL A 421 -25.92 -9.55 -55.03
N ASP A 422 -24.62 -9.30 -55.18
CA ASP A 422 -24.05 -8.37 -56.15
C ASP A 422 -24.70 -6.97 -56.08
N PRO A 423 -24.64 -6.27 -54.93
CA PRO A 423 -25.13 -4.90 -54.83
C PRO A 423 -24.31 -3.96 -55.73
N ILE A 424 -24.98 -2.99 -56.37
CA ILE A 424 -24.37 -2.06 -57.35
C ILE A 424 -24.65 -0.58 -57.07
N SER A 425 -25.50 -0.28 -56.08
CA SER A 425 -25.91 1.08 -55.71
C SER A 425 -25.93 1.19 -54.19
N GLY A 426 -24.75 1.31 -53.57
CA GLY A 426 -24.59 1.10 -52.13
C GLY A 426 -24.91 -0.35 -51.77
N PRO A 427 -25.68 -0.62 -50.71
CA PRO A 427 -25.97 -1.99 -50.26
C PRO A 427 -27.11 -2.67 -51.04
N ILE A 428 -27.68 -2.05 -52.07
CA ILE A 428 -28.83 -2.59 -52.81
C ILE A 428 -28.56 -2.76 -54.31
N ASN A 429 -29.47 -3.44 -55.01
CA ASN A 429 -29.54 -3.46 -56.47
C ASN A 429 -30.99 -3.49 -56.98
N ASP A 430 -31.16 -3.21 -58.29
CA ASP A 430 -32.45 -3.11 -58.98
C ASP A 430 -33.25 -4.43 -59.01
N SER A 431 -32.62 -5.57 -58.74
CA SER A 431 -33.29 -6.89 -58.74
C SER A 431 -34.09 -7.13 -57.47
N GLY A 432 -33.85 -6.35 -56.41
CA GLY A 432 -34.44 -6.56 -55.09
C GLY A 432 -33.70 -7.63 -54.27
N PRO A 433 -34.10 -7.81 -53.00
CA PRO A 433 -33.47 -8.77 -52.11
C PRO A 433 -33.78 -10.21 -52.53
N VAL A 434 -32.81 -11.12 -52.35
CA VAL A 434 -32.97 -12.56 -52.56
C VAL A 434 -33.61 -13.26 -51.38
N SER A 435 -33.54 -12.67 -50.18
CA SER A 435 -34.18 -13.15 -48.96
C SER A 435 -34.67 -11.96 -48.13
N VAL A 436 -35.83 -12.12 -47.48
CA VAL A 436 -36.41 -11.12 -46.56
C VAL A 436 -37.02 -11.86 -45.38
N GLN A 437 -36.72 -11.39 -44.17
CA GLN A 437 -37.22 -11.96 -42.93
C GLN A 437 -37.50 -10.84 -41.92
N ASN A 438 -38.56 -10.99 -41.13
CA ASN A 438 -38.93 -10.01 -40.13
C ASN A 438 -39.16 -10.73 -38.81
N GLY A 439 -38.85 -10.07 -37.71
CA GLY A 439 -39.05 -10.62 -36.38
C GLY A 439 -39.01 -9.54 -35.31
N THR A 440 -39.10 -9.98 -34.05
CA THR A 440 -39.11 -9.11 -32.89
C THR A 440 -38.32 -9.72 -31.73
N PHE A 441 -37.58 -8.88 -31.01
CA PHE A 441 -36.91 -9.24 -29.77
C PHE A 441 -37.50 -8.47 -28.61
N ALA A 442 -37.83 -9.17 -27.54
CA ALA A 442 -38.45 -8.58 -26.36
C ALA A 442 -37.41 -7.82 -25.52
N PHE A 443 -36.23 -8.42 -25.33
CA PHE A 443 -35.07 -7.77 -24.72
C PHE A 443 -34.19 -7.07 -25.77
N ALA A 444 -33.55 -5.98 -25.36
CA ALA A 444 -32.41 -5.45 -26.09
C ALA A 444 -31.21 -6.39 -25.93
N GLY A 445 -30.24 -6.36 -26.85
CA GLY A 445 -29.16 -7.33 -26.82
C GLY A 445 -28.44 -7.52 -28.14
N TYR A 446 -27.46 -8.42 -28.14
CA TYR A 446 -26.93 -9.04 -29.35
C TYR A 446 -27.75 -10.29 -29.66
N HIS A 447 -28.14 -10.48 -30.92
CA HIS A 447 -28.97 -11.60 -31.33
C HIS A 447 -28.44 -12.25 -32.60
N THR A 448 -28.52 -13.58 -32.68
CA THR A 448 -28.17 -14.35 -33.88
C THR A 448 -29.42 -15.00 -34.46
N ILE A 449 -29.68 -14.74 -35.74
CA ILE A 449 -30.95 -15.09 -36.40
C ILE A 449 -30.66 -16.00 -37.59
N ASP A 450 -31.18 -17.22 -37.51
CA ASP A 450 -31.23 -18.14 -38.64
C ASP A 450 -32.13 -17.55 -39.74
N LEU A 451 -31.61 -17.56 -40.97
CA LEU A 451 -32.33 -17.11 -42.13
C LEU A 451 -33.37 -18.15 -42.57
N ASP A 452 -34.62 -17.71 -42.77
CA ASP A 452 -35.70 -18.55 -43.31
C ASP A 452 -35.35 -19.18 -44.67
N THR A 453 -34.39 -18.59 -45.39
CA THR A 453 -33.91 -19.06 -46.69
C THR A 453 -32.40 -18.89 -46.78
N ASN A 454 -31.69 -20.02 -46.79
CA ASN A 454 -30.25 -20.08 -46.98
C ASN A 454 -29.84 -19.57 -48.37
N ILE A 455 -28.73 -18.81 -48.47
CA ILE A 455 -28.28 -18.17 -49.70
C ILE A 455 -26.93 -18.74 -50.12
N SER A 456 -26.87 -19.41 -51.27
CA SER A 456 -25.60 -19.87 -51.83
C SER A 456 -24.79 -18.71 -52.41
N LEU A 457 -23.55 -18.59 -51.98
CA LEU A 457 -22.60 -17.57 -52.39
C LEU A 457 -21.42 -18.21 -53.13
N ASN A 458 -20.95 -17.55 -54.17
CA ASN A 458 -19.73 -17.96 -54.87
C ASN A 458 -18.53 -17.20 -54.32
N THR A 459 -17.34 -17.80 -54.39
CA THR A 459 -16.10 -17.13 -53.99
C THR A 459 -15.93 -15.79 -54.72
N GLY A 460 -15.69 -14.72 -53.96
CA GLY A 460 -15.55 -13.35 -54.45
C GLY A 460 -16.86 -12.66 -54.80
N GLN A 461 -18.02 -13.28 -54.52
CA GLN A 461 -19.33 -12.65 -54.72
C GLN A 461 -19.61 -11.67 -53.57
N ASN A 462 -20.01 -10.46 -53.93
CA ASN A 462 -20.44 -9.49 -52.92
C ASN A 462 -21.87 -9.81 -52.49
N PHE A 463 -22.16 -9.66 -51.22
CA PHE A 463 -23.51 -9.72 -50.68
C PHE A 463 -23.66 -8.66 -49.60
N SER A 464 -24.88 -8.18 -49.39
CA SER A 464 -25.17 -7.24 -48.31
C SER A 464 -26.24 -7.79 -47.39
N VAL A 465 -26.07 -7.49 -46.10
CA VAL A 465 -27.08 -7.68 -45.07
C VAL A 465 -27.67 -6.31 -44.77
N VAL A 466 -28.91 -6.08 -45.18
CA VAL A 466 -29.65 -4.85 -44.92
C VAL A 466 -30.66 -5.10 -43.81
N VAL A 467 -30.61 -4.32 -42.74
CA VAL A 467 -31.54 -4.44 -41.62
C VAL A 467 -32.26 -3.11 -41.41
N LYS A 468 -33.59 -3.16 -41.43
CA LYS A 468 -34.43 -2.07 -40.92
C LYS A 468 -34.69 -2.29 -39.45
N PHE A 469 -34.12 -1.42 -38.62
CA PHE A 469 -34.36 -1.39 -37.19
C PHE A 469 -35.58 -0.53 -36.89
N THR A 470 -36.41 -0.95 -35.94
CA THR A 470 -37.50 -0.14 -35.39
C THR A 470 -37.53 -0.29 -33.87
N THR A 471 -37.21 0.79 -33.16
CA THR A 471 -37.07 0.83 -31.71
C THR A 471 -38.25 1.58 -31.08
N PRO A 472 -39.11 0.91 -30.29
CA PRO A 472 -40.21 1.59 -29.61
C PRO A 472 -39.71 2.69 -28.68
N ALA A 473 -40.19 3.93 -28.89
CA ALA A 473 -39.90 5.09 -28.04
C ALA A 473 -38.42 5.52 -27.91
N TYR A 474 -37.53 5.01 -28.77
CA TYR A 474 -36.12 5.43 -28.84
C TYR A 474 -35.76 5.85 -30.28
N ASN A 475 -35.03 6.95 -30.45
CA ASN A 475 -34.81 7.59 -31.76
C ASN A 475 -33.45 7.28 -32.41
N TYR A 476 -32.65 6.43 -31.77
CA TYR A 476 -31.31 6.04 -32.22
C TYR A 476 -31.28 4.52 -32.47
N PRO A 477 -31.95 4.02 -33.52
CA PRO A 477 -32.18 2.59 -33.70
C PRO A 477 -30.95 1.81 -34.21
N LEU A 478 -29.87 2.48 -34.60
CA LEU A 478 -28.74 1.86 -35.30
C LEU A 478 -27.54 1.67 -34.35
N PRO A 479 -27.16 0.43 -34.01
CA PRO A 479 -25.96 0.16 -33.19
C PRO A 479 -24.69 0.35 -34.01
N VAL A 480 -23.69 1.04 -33.46
CA VAL A 480 -22.42 1.30 -34.14
C VAL A 480 -21.20 1.06 -33.27
N GLU A 481 -20.13 0.67 -33.96
CA GLU A 481 -18.76 0.75 -33.51
C GLU A 481 -18.11 1.99 -34.14
N TYR A 482 -17.31 2.73 -33.35
CA TYR A 482 -16.44 3.79 -33.87
C TYR A 482 -15.29 4.09 -32.90
N PRO A 483 -14.23 4.80 -33.35
CA PRO A 483 -13.12 5.19 -32.48
C PRO A 483 -13.55 6.18 -31.40
N MET A 484 -13.49 5.76 -30.14
CA MET A 484 -13.67 6.62 -28.97
C MET A 484 -12.39 6.62 -28.15
N SER A 485 -11.76 7.78 -28.02
CA SER A 485 -10.53 7.95 -27.22
C SER A 485 -10.77 7.54 -25.76
N GLY A 486 -9.89 6.70 -25.21
CA GLY A 486 -10.00 6.23 -23.83
C GLY A 486 -11.04 5.12 -23.64
N TYR A 487 -11.50 4.51 -24.74
CA TYR A 487 -12.39 3.35 -24.70
C TYR A 487 -12.15 2.40 -25.89
N SER A 488 -12.42 2.83 -27.12
CA SER A 488 -12.43 1.98 -28.34
C SER A 488 -11.57 2.57 -29.46
N SER A 489 -10.41 3.16 -29.15
CA SER A 489 -9.61 3.88 -30.17
C SER A 489 -9.08 3.02 -31.31
N ASN A 490 -9.10 1.68 -31.17
CA ASN A 490 -8.71 0.71 -32.19
C ASN A 490 -9.82 0.37 -33.20
N ALA A 491 -11.06 0.84 -33.02
CA ALA A 491 -12.11 0.69 -34.02
C ALA A 491 -11.69 1.31 -35.35
N HIS A 492 -12.13 0.74 -36.48
CA HIS A 492 -11.73 1.20 -37.80
C HIS A 492 -12.72 0.78 -38.89
N ALA A 493 -13.01 1.68 -39.82
CA ALA A 493 -13.89 1.44 -40.97
C ALA A 493 -13.24 1.84 -42.31
N GLU A 494 -13.52 1.04 -43.33
CA GLU A 494 -13.12 1.27 -44.71
C GLU A 494 -14.32 1.63 -45.59
N ALA A 495 -14.09 2.47 -46.60
CA ALA A 495 -15.11 2.85 -47.55
C ALA A 495 -15.70 1.62 -48.27
N GLY A 496 -17.03 1.54 -48.33
CA GLY A 496 -17.73 0.40 -48.92
C GLY A 496 -18.17 -0.69 -47.94
N GLN A 497 -17.84 -0.57 -46.64
CA GLN A 497 -18.22 -1.55 -45.63
C GLN A 497 -19.65 -1.32 -45.12
N SER A 498 -19.87 -0.22 -44.40
CA SER A 498 -21.14 0.09 -43.73
C SER A 498 -21.89 1.25 -44.37
N TYR A 499 -23.22 1.07 -44.48
CA TYR A 499 -24.14 2.05 -45.03
C TYR A 499 -25.34 2.27 -44.11
N VAL A 500 -25.85 3.49 -44.07
CA VAL A 500 -27.06 3.85 -43.34
C VAL A 500 -28.06 4.59 -44.22
N SER A 501 -29.34 4.48 -43.90
CA SER A 501 -30.40 5.15 -44.64
C SER A 501 -31.63 5.44 -43.77
N SER A 502 -32.28 6.57 -44.01
CA SER A 502 -33.54 6.93 -43.36
C SER A 502 -34.77 6.32 -44.05
N ASP A 503 -34.67 5.99 -45.36
CA ASP A 503 -35.79 5.57 -46.19
C ASP A 503 -35.61 4.21 -46.88
N GLY A 504 -34.39 3.68 -46.89
CA GLY A 504 -34.01 2.40 -47.52
C GLY A 504 -33.69 2.52 -49.02
N PHE A 505 -33.66 3.73 -49.57
CA PHE A 505 -33.41 4.00 -50.99
C PHE A 505 -32.16 4.84 -51.21
N GLU A 506 -31.99 5.92 -50.45
CA GLU A 506 -30.79 6.76 -50.46
C GLU A 506 -29.86 6.34 -49.32
N TRP A 507 -28.61 6.01 -49.63
CA TRP A 507 -27.67 5.40 -48.69
C TRP A 507 -26.43 6.27 -48.52
N ASP A 508 -26.07 6.54 -47.27
CA ASP A 508 -24.82 7.19 -46.89
C ASP A 508 -23.80 6.13 -46.46
N ASP A 509 -22.57 6.23 -46.96
CA ASP A 509 -21.41 5.46 -46.50
C ASP A 509 -20.84 6.14 -45.25
N ILE A 510 -20.71 5.42 -44.13
CA ILE A 510 -20.33 6.01 -42.84
C ILE A 510 -18.84 5.91 -42.52
N SER A 511 -18.02 5.42 -43.46
CA SER A 511 -16.57 5.30 -43.28
C SER A 511 -15.87 6.65 -43.05
N GLU A 512 -16.48 7.78 -43.42
CA GLU A 512 -15.91 9.12 -43.15
C GLU A 512 -15.82 9.42 -41.64
N SER A 513 -16.65 8.77 -40.83
CA SER A 513 -16.60 8.84 -39.36
C SER A 513 -15.89 7.65 -38.74
N ASP A 514 -15.20 6.84 -39.55
CA ASP A 514 -14.49 5.63 -39.12
C ASP A 514 -15.39 4.63 -38.38
N ALA A 515 -16.67 4.62 -38.73
CA ALA A 515 -17.71 3.87 -38.02
C ALA A 515 -18.24 2.71 -38.86
N ASN A 516 -18.55 1.59 -38.19
CA ASN A 516 -19.26 0.46 -38.78
C ASN A 516 -20.58 0.20 -38.05
N ILE A 517 -21.61 -0.21 -38.79
CA ILE A 517 -22.85 -0.72 -38.18
C ILE A 517 -22.58 -2.13 -37.64
N CYS A 518 -23.04 -2.42 -36.42
CA CYS A 518 -22.85 -3.72 -35.79
C CYS A 518 -23.78 -4.79 -36.39
N ILE A 519 -23.46 -5.24 -37.61
CA ILE A 519 -24.14 -6.30 -38.35
C ILE A 519 -23.10 -7.33 -38.78
N LYS A 520 -23.35 -8.60 -38.45
CA LYS A 520 -22.49 -9.73 -38.84
C LYS A 520 -23.28 -10.75 -39.67
N ALA A 521 -22.57 -11.55 -40.44
CA ALA A 521 -23.14 -12.62 -41.26
C ALA A 521 -22.40 -13.93 -41.03
N PHE A 522 -23.14 -15.04 -40.99
CA PHE A 522 -22.61 -16.36 -40.70
C PHE A 522 -22.86 -17.33 -41.83
N THR A 523 -21.81 -18.02 -42.22
CA THR A 523 -21.86 -18.97 -43.33
C THR A 523 -21.42 -20.36 -42.90
N THR A 524 -21.92 -21.37 -43.63
CA THR A 524 -21.42 -22.74 -43.61
C THR A 524 -20.75 -23.08 -44.93
N GLU A 525 -19.70 -23.90 -44.88
CA GLU A 525 -18.91 -24.28 -46.04
C GLU A 525 -18.96 -25.79 -46.30
N ASN A 526 -19.13 -26.16 -47.57
CA ASN A 526 -19.15 -27.55 -48.01
C ASN A 526 -17.72 -28.04 -48.31
N LYS A 527 -16.94 -28.33 -47.26
CA LYS A 527 -15.55 -28.84 -47.36
C LYS A 527 -15.24 -29.86 -46.26
N GLU A 528 -14.06 -30.48 -46.35
CA GLU A 528 -13.58 -31.39 -45.30
C GLU A 528 -13.46 -30.65 -43.95
N PRO A 529 -13.70 -31.33 -42.81
CA PRO A 529 -13.62 -30.70 -41.50
C PRO A 529 -12.26 -30.06 -41.21
N GLU A 530 -12.26 -29.09 -40.31
CA GLU A 530 -11.03 -28.63 -39.66
C GLU A 530 -11.11 -29.17 -38.24
N ALA A 531 -10.44 -30.31 -38.02
CA ALA A 531 -10.52 -31.01 -36.76
C ALA A 531 -9.90 -30.16 -35.66
N SER A 532 -10.62 -30.03 -34.55
CA SER A 532 -10.13 -29.35 -33.36
C SER A 532 -10.87 -29.88 -32.15
N PHE A 533 -10.24 -29.81 -30.98
CA PHE A 533 -10.84 -30.28 -29.75
C PHE A 533 -10.23 -29.65 -28.51
N VAL A 534 -11.01 -29.69 -27.45
CA VAL A 534 -10.65 -29.24 -26.10
C VAL A 534 -10.88 -30.35 -25.08
N ALA A 535 -10.30 -30.20 -23.89
CA ALA A 535 -10.53 -31.10 -22.77
C ALA A 535 -10.74 -30.28 -21.50
N GLY A 536 -11.74 -30.62 -20.69
CA GLY A 536 -12.09 -29.86 -19.48
C GLY A 536 -10.95 -29.77 -18.48
N THR A 537 -10.05 -30.73 -18.47
CA THR A 537 -8.79 -30.69 -17.72
C THR A 537 -7.62 -31.27 -18.52
N ARG A 538 -6.41 -30.78 -18.23
CA ARG A 538 -5.15 -31.33 -18.74
C ARG A 538 -4.41 -32.21 -17.73
N TYR A 539 -4.72 -32.08 -16.44
CA TYR A 539 -4.10 -32.80 -15.35
C TYR A 539 -5.16 -33.61 -14.61
N VAL A 540 -4.95 -34.92 -14.50
CA VAL A 540 -5.87 -35.85 -13.83
C VAL A 540 -5.10 -36.92 -13.11
N HIS A 541 -5.70 -37.54 -12.09
CA HIS A 541 -5.12 -38.73 -11.50
C HIS A 541 -5.50 -40.00 -12.24
N VAL A 542 -4.74 -41.07 -11.96
CA VAL A 542 -5.00 -42.39 -12.51
C VAL A 542 -6.44 -42.84 -12.21
N ASN A 543 -7.17 -43.23 -13.27
CA ASN A 543 -8.60 -43.58 -13.32
C ASN A 543 -9.59 -42.42 -13.16
N GLU A 544 -9.14 -41.18 -13.03
CA GLU A 544 -10.04 -40.03 -13.19
C GLU A 544 -10.38 -39.84 -14.67
N SER A 545 -11.57 -39.28 -14.91
CA SER A 545 -12.09 -39.11 -16.26
C SER A 545 -11.80 -37.70 -16.77
N VAL A 546 -11.30 -37.62 -18.00
CA VAL A 546 -11.19 -36.39 -18.77
C VAL A 546 -12.41 -36.32 -19.70
N ASP A 547 -13.07 -35.17 -19.72
CA ASP A 547 -14.11 -34.84 -20.67
C ASP A 547 -13.51 -34.16 -21.90
N PHE A 548 -13.64 -34.82 -23.05
CA PHE A 548 -13.21 -34.29 -24.33
C PHE A 548 -14.40 -33.74 -25.09
N HIS A 549 -14.22 -32.58 -25.71
CA HIS A 549 -15.23 -31.94 -26.53
C HIS A 549 -14.71 -31.65 -27.93
N ASP A 550 -15.53 -32.01 -28.91
CA ASP A 550 -15.32 -31.64 -30.30
C ASP A 550 -15.45 -30.12 -30.47
N ALA A 551 -14.43 -29.51 -31.07
CA ALA A 551 -14.40 -28.10 -31.47
C ALA A 551 -14.15 -27.96 -32.98
N SER A 552 -14.43 -29.02 -33.76
CA SER A 552 -14.15 -29.03 -35.20
C SER A 552 -15.13 -28.16 -35.99
N LEU A 553 -14.61 -27.45 -37.00
CA LEU A 553 -15.40 -26.65 -37.94
C LEU A 553 -15.74 -27.44 -39.21
N PHE A 554 -16.60 -26.87 -40.05
CA PHE A 554 -17.07 -27.41 -41.34
C PHE A 554 -17.94 -28.67 -41.20
N SER A 555 -18.85 -28.66 -40.21
CA SER A 555 -19.94 -29.63 -40.04
C SER A 555 -19.51 -31.10 -40.08
N SER A 556 -18.80 -31.55 -39.04
CA SER A 556 -18.39 -32.95 -38.88
C SER A 556 -19.59 -33.90 -38.70
N GLU A 557 -19.56 -35.07 -39.35
CA GLU A 557 -20.63 -36.08 -39.29
C GLU A 557 -20.22 -37.34 -38.50
N SER A 558 -18.92 -37.57 -38.32
CA SER A 558 -18.38 -38.66 -37.50
C SER A 558 -17.02 -38.33 -36.91
N TRP A 559 -16.73 -38.95 -35.76
CA TRP A 559 -15.53 -38.73 -34.94
C TRP A 559 -14.83 -40.06 -34.67
N GLU A 560 -13.50 -40.05 -34.67
CA GLU A 560 -12.66 -41.14 -34.20
C GLU A 560 -11.53 -40.56 -33.33
N TRP A 561 -11.64 -40.81 -32.03
CA TRP A 561 -10.68 -40.39 -31.00
C TRP A 561 -9.62 -41.46 -30.79
N ASP A 562 -8.37 -41.04 -30.66
CA ASP A 562 -7.25 -41.84 -30.14
C ASP A 562 -6.69 -41.11 -28.92
N PHE A 563 -6.79 -41.74 -27.75
CA PHE A 563 -6.36 -41.15 -26.48
C PHE A 563 -4.86 -41.40 -26.19
N GLY A 564 -4.14 -42.08 -27.08
CA GLY A 564 -2.70 -42.35 -26.93
C GLY A 564 -2.37 -43.50 -25.98
N ASP A 565 -3.36 -44.15 -25.37
CA ASP A 565 -3.23 -45.30 -24.47
C ASP A 565 -3.67 -46.64 -25.12
N ASN A 566 -3.84 -46.64 -26.45
CA ASN A 566 -4.42 -47.72 -27.28
C ASN A 566 -5.94 -47.91 -27.15
N SER A 567 -6.64 -47.00 -26.46
CA SER A 567 -8.10 -46.93 -26.49
C SER A 567 -8.59 -45.87 -27.49
N THR A 568 -9.82 -46.05 -27.97
CA THR A 568 -10.44 -45.16 -28.96
C THR A 568 -11.92 -44.96 -28.67
N SER A 569 -12.51 -43.91 -29.23
CA SER A 569 -13.96 -43.64 -29.14
C SER A 569 -14.50 -43.09 -30.45
N SER A 570 -15.79 -43.31 -30.72
CA SER A 570 -16.52 -42.69 -31.82
C SER A 570 -17.65 -41.76 -31.37
N VAL A 571 -17.73 -41.48 -30.06
CA VAL A 571 -18.67 -40.52 -29.49
C VAL A 571 -18.11 -39.12 -29.73
N GLN A 572 -18.96 -38.15 -30.11
CA GLN A 572 -18.52 -36.77 -30.39
C GLN A 572 -17.76 -36.17 -29.20
N ASN A 573 -18.36 -36.20 -28.00
CA ASN A 573 -17.77 -35.71 -26.76
C ASN A 573 -17.60 -36.87 -25.76
N PRO A 574 -16.50 -37.64 -25.81
CA PRO A 574 -16.31 -38.79 -24.93
C PRO A 574 -15.78 -38.41 -23.54
N LEU A 575 -16.19 -39.17 -22.52
CA LEU A 575 -15.47 -39.25 -21.26
C LEU A 575 -14.46 -40.40 -21.34
N HIS A 576 -13.20 -40.16 -20.97
CA HIS A 576 -12.15 -41.17 -21.00
C HIS A 576 -11.27 -41.12 -19.76
N SER A 577 -10.85 -42.29 -19.25
CA SER A 577 -10.01 -42.41 -18.05
C SER A 577 -8.77 -43.25 -18.35
N TYR A 578 -7.62 -42.82 -17.84
CA TYR A 578 -6.34 -43.49 -18.07
C TYR A 578 -5.99 -44.41 -16.90
N ALA A 579 -5.61 -45.65 -17.19
CA ALA A 579 -5.31 -46.66 -16.17
C ALA A 579 -3.89 -46.56 -15.60
N ASP A 580 -2.99 -45.85 -16.27
CA ASP A 580 -1.59 -45.70 -15.90
C ASP A 580 -1.18 -44.22 -15.96
N ALA A 581 -0.35 -43.78 -15.02
CA ALA A 581 0.25 -42.45 -15.03
C ALA A 581 1.16 -42.27 -16.26
N GLY A 582 1.21 -41.04 -16.79
CA GLY A 582 2.00 -40.71 -17.97
C GLY A 582 1.46 -39.52 -18.74
N VAL A 583 2.17 -39.17 -19.80
CA VAL A 583 1.84 -38.04 -20.69
C VAL A 583 1.34 -38.57 -22.03
N TYR A 584 0.12 -38.19 -22.40
CA TYR A 584 -0.60 -38.75 -23.55
C TYR A 584 -0.80 -37.71 -24.66
N ASN A 585 -0.54 -38.14 -25.90
CA ASN A 585 -0.97 -37.42 -27.09
C ASN A 585 -2.40 -37.82 -27.39
N VAL A 586 -3.26 -36.85 -27.68
CA VAL A 586 -4.64 -37.11 -28.06
C VAL A 586 -4.85 -36.67 -29.50
N SER A 587 -5.55 -37.47 -30.27
CA SER A 587 -5.92 -37.17 -31.65
C SER A 587 -7.42 -37.30 -31.85
N LEU A 588 -8.00 -36.37 -32.61
CA LEU A 588 -9.35 -36.45 -33.13
C LEU A 588 -9.30 -36.48 -34.66
N ASN A 589 -9.84 -37.54 -35.26
CA ASN A 589 -10.16 -37.59 -36.67
C ASN A 589 -11.64 -37.26 -36.86
N ALA A 590 -11.93 -36.11 -37.48
CA ALA A 590 -13.28 -35.68 -37.80
C ALA A 590 -13.52 -35.82 -39.31
N SER A 591 -14.67 -36.35 -39.70
CA SER A 591 -14.99 -36.55 -41.12
C SER A 591 -16.43 -36.21 -41.47
N ASN A 592 -16.64 -35.81 -42.72
CA ASN A 592 -17.94 -35.59 -43.34
C ASN A 592 -17.93 -36.12 -44.79
N SER A 593 -19.00 -35.86 -45.55
CA SER A 593 -19.11 -36.29 -46.95
C SER A 593 -18.03 -35.74 -47.91
N PHE A 594 -17.28 -34.70 -47.51
CA PHE A 594 -16.24 -34.05 -48.33
C PHE A 594 -14.82 -34.53 -48.04
N GLY A 595 -14.57 -35.11 -46.87
CA GLY A 595 -13.26 -35.62 -46.48
C GLY A 595 -13.13 -35.83 -44.97
N ASP A 596 -11.89 -36.03 -44.55
CA ASP A 596 -11.50 -36.21 -43.15
C ASP A 596 -10.28 -35.33 -42.82
N ASN A 597 -10.20 -34.92 -41.56
CA ASN A 597 -9.07 -34.16 -41.05
C ASN A 597 -8.73 -34.65 -39.64
N ILE A 598 -7.42 -34.66 -39.33
CA ILE A 598 -6.92 -35.13 -38.05
C ILE A 598 -6.22 -33.98 -37.34
N SER A 599 -6.68 -33.72 -36.12
CA SER A 599 -5.97 -32.86 -35.16
C SER A 599 -5.29 -33.71 -34.11
N THR A 600 -4.09 -33.32 -33.70
CA THR A 600 -3.33 -34.02 -32.66
C THR A 600 -2.71 -33.00 -31.73
N ARG A 601 -3.05 -33.10 -30.43
CA ARG A 601 -2.42 -32.33 -29.36
C ARG A 601 -1.36 -33.22 -28.71
N ILE A 602 -0.09 -32.81 -28.83
CA ILE A 602 1.07 -33.55 -28.32
C ILE A 602 1.27 -33.19 -26.85
N SER A 603 1.59 -34.19 -26.03
CA SER A 603 1.79 -34.05 -24.58
C SER A 603 0.64 -33.31 -23.90
N PHE A 604 -0.58 -33.70 -24.26
CA PHE A 604 -1.78 -32.92 -23.96
C PHE A 604 -2.36 -33.26 -22.58
N ILE A 605 -2.58 -34.55 -22.31
CA ILE A 605 -3.10 -35.00 -21.02
C ILE A 605 -1.97 -35.57 -20.18
N HIS A 606 -1.87 -35.10 -18.95
CA HIS A 606 -0.89 -35.52 -17.95
C HIS A 606 -1.64 -36.25 -16.85
N VAL A 607 -1.41 -37.55 -16.79
CA VAL A 607 -2.02 -38.44 -15.80
C VAL A 607 -1.02 -38.63 -14.68
N LEU A 608 -1.34 -38.11 -13.49
CA LEU A 608 -0.45 -38.04 -12.34
C LEU A 608 -0.77 -39.14 -11.32
N ASP A 609 0.26 -39.65 -10.65
CA ASP A 609 0.10 -40.33 -9.37
C ASP A 609 -0.02 -39.28 -8.25
N SER A 610 -0.50 -39.65 -7.06
CA SER A 610 -0.55 -38.72 -5.90
C SER A 610 0.83 -38.29 -5.38
N ILE A 611 1.91 -38.81 -5.98
CA ILE A 611 3.28 -38.34 -5.76
C ILE A 611 3.74 -37.71 -7.06
N ILE A 612 3.79 -36.37 -7.08
CA ILE A 612 4.24 -35.58 -8.22
C ILE A 612 5.72 -35.30 -8.06
N ILE A 613 6.55 -35.64 -9.05
CA ILE A 613 8.00 -35.44 -9.00
C ILE A 613 8.36 -34.20 -9.82
N VAL A 614 9.17 -33.31 -9.24
CA VAL A 614 9.69 -32.12 -9.92
C VAL A 614 11.19 -32.21 -10.09
N ASN A 615 11.68 -32.06 -11.33
CA ASN A 615 13.10 -31.88 -11.59
C ASN A 615 13.42 -31.01 -12.80
N ARG A 616 14.52 -30.27 -12.70
CA ARG A 616 14.98 -29.37 -13.79
C ARG A 616 15.53 -30.08 -15.02
N SER A 617 15.69 -31.40 -14.97
CA SER A 617 16.26 -32.19 -16.07
C SER A 617 15.23 -32.57 -17.14
N GLY A 618 13.93 -32.38 -16.84
CA GLY A 618 12.82 -32.76 -17.71
C GLY A 618 12.56 -34.27 -17.77
N SER A 619 13.04 -35.01 -16.78
CA SER A 619 12.80 -36.46 -16.66
C SER A 619 11.74 -36.83 -15.62
N ALA A 620 11.28 -35.86 -14.85
CA ALA A 620 10.17 -35.98 -13.90
C ALA A 620 8.85 -35.47 -14.53
N ASP A 621 7.78 -35.44 -13.74
CA ASP A 621 6.45 -35.00 -14.18
C ASP A 621 6.46 -33.52 -14.57
N PHE A 622 7.13 -32.68 -13.78
CA PHE A 622 7.28 -31.25 -14.04
C PHE A 622 8.73 -30.76 -13.98
N THR A 623 8.99 -29.66 -14.69
CA THR A 623 10.30 -28.98 -14.65
C THR A 623 10.37 -27.81 -13.67
N THR A 624 9.21 -27.28 -13.30
CA THR A 624 9.03 -26.17 -12.35
C THR A 624 8.16 -26.64 -11.19
N ILE A 625 8.36 -26.08 -10.00
CA ILE A 625 7.52 -26.40 -8.85
C ILE A 625 6.15 -25.74 -9.02
N ARG A 626 6.10 -24.55 -9.63
CA ARG A 626 4.85 -23.83 -9.90
C ARG A 626 3.87 -24.67 -10.72
N GLU A 627 4.30 -25.24 -11.85
CA GLU A 627 3.42 -26.12 -12.65
C GLU A 627 2.93 -27.34 -11.87
N ALA A 628 3.75 -27.87 -10.96
CA ALA A 628 3.35 -28.99 -10.11
C ALA A 628 2.34 -28.58 -9.02
N VAL A 629 2.46 -27.36 -8.48
CA VAL A 629 1.49 -26.79 -7.54
C VAL A 629 0.16 -26.53 -8.26
N ASP A 630 0.21 -25.96 -9.47
CA ASP A 630 -0.98 -25.67 -10.29
C ASP A 630 -1.72 -26.95 -10.70
N ALA A 631 -1.00 -28.05 -10.89
CA ALA A 631 -1.56 -29.34 -11.29
C ALA A 631 -1.96 -30.26 -10.13
N ALA A 632 -1.60 -29.92 -8.89
CA ALA A 632 -1.84 -30.76 -7.73
C ALA A 632 -3.29 -30.70 -7.23
N SER A 633 -3.81 -31.86 -6.82
CA SER A 633 -5.12 -32.02 -6.20
C SER A 633 -5.02 -32.34 -4.71
N ASP A 634 -6.18 -32.35 -4.02
CA ASP A 634 -6.32 -32.68 -2.61
C ASP A 634 -5.61 -34.01 -2.25
N GLY A 635 -4.62 -33.93 -1.36
CA GLY A 635 -3.84 -35.07 -0.86
C GLY A 635 -2.53 -35.36 -1.61
N ASP A 636 -2.21 -34.58 -2.65
CA ASP A 636 -0.98 -34.77 -3.41
C ASP A 636 0.28 -34.40 -2.62
N THR A 637 1.36 -35.12 -2.92
CA THR A 637 2.71 -34.81 -2.44
C THR A 637 3.62 -34.47 -3.62
N ILE A 638 4.01 -33.20 -3.71
CA ILE A 638 5.00 -32.67 -4.63
C ILE A 638 6.39 -32.91 -4.03
N VAL A 639 7.15 -33.83 -4.63
CA VAL A 639 8.52 -34.18 -4.25
C VAL A 639 9.51 -33.49 -5.18
N VAL A 640 10.29 -32.56 -4.62
CA VAL A 640 11.23 -31.73 -5.38
C VAL A 640 12.64 -32.30 -5.33
N GLU A 641 13.22 -32.58 -6.49
CA GLU A 641 14.62 -32.98 -6.61
C GLU A 641 15.56 -31.79 -6.39
N SER A 642 16.78 -32.07 -5.91
CA SER A 642 17.77 -31.04 -5.57
C SER A 642 18.03 -30.07 -6.74
N GLY A 643 18.00 -28.78 -6.46
CA GLY A 643 18.22 -27.73 -7.45
C GLY A 643 17.83 -26.34 -6.94
N THR A 644 18.19 -25.33 -7.74
CA THR A 644 17.72 -23.96 -7.56
C THR A 644 16.56 -23.68 -8.51
N TYR A 645 15.45 -23.19 -8.00
CA TYR A 645 14.23 -22.91 -8.72
C TYR A 645 13.95 -21.41 -8.62
N ASN A 646 13.81 -20.71 -9.75
CA ASN A 646 13.60 -19.25 -9.76
C ASN A 646 12.14 -19.02 -10.13
N GLU A 647 11.29 -19.02 -9.11
CA GLU A 647 9.84 -19.01 -9.26
C GLU A 647 9.20 -18.55 -7.94
N ASN A 648 7.94 -18.13 -8.04
CA ASN A 648 7.09 -17.83 -6.89
C ASN A 648 5.97 -18.86 -6.88
N LEU A 649 5.66 -19.39 -5.69
CA LEU A 649 4.66 -20.44 -5.51
C LEU A 649 3.44 -19.88 -4.81
N TYR A 650 2.26 -20.23 -5.31
CA TYR A 650 0.98 -19.80 -4.77
C TYR A 650 0.09 -21.03 -4.53
N PHE A 651 -0.18 -21.34 -3.27
CA PHE A 651 -1.04 -22.46 -2.88
C PHE A 651 -2.45 -21.94 -2.62
N GLN A 652 -3.39 -22.33 -3.49
CA GLN A 652 -4.83 -22.05 -3.37
C GLN A 652 -5.67 -23.29 -3.02
N ASN A 653 -5.16 -24.48 -3.34
CA ASN A 653 -5.85 -25.75 -3.10
C ASN A 653 -5.38 -26.38 -1.80
N ASP A 654 -6.31 -26.89 -1.00
CA ASP A 654 -6.04 -27.49 0.30
C ASP A 654 -5.24 -28.80 0.21
N ASN A 655 -4.60 -29.17 1.33
CA ASN A 655 -4.03 -30.51 1.58
C ASN A 655 -2.95 -30.95 0.58
N ILE A 656 -2.17 -30.01 0.07
CA ILE A 656 -1.00 -30.28 -0.77
C ILE A 656 0.27 -30.28 0.09
N SER A 657 1.13 -31.27 -0.15
CA SER A 657 2.43 -31.38 0.50
C SER A 657 3.58 -31.08 -0.46
N LEU A 658 4.33 -30.00 -0.24
CA LEU A 658 5.57 -29.68 -0.93
C LEU A 658 6.78 -30.11 -0.09
N VAL A 659 7.52 -31.11 -0.56
CA VAL A 659 8.65 -31.69 0.19
C VAL A 659 9.91 -31.85 -0.67
N SER A 660 11.07 -31.59 -0.08
CA SER A 660 12.34 -31.95 -0.70
C SER A 660 12.57 -33.46 -0.71
N SER A 661 13.04 -33.99 -1.83
CA SER A 661 13.48 -35.38 -1.99
C SER A 661 14.60 -35.81 -1.02
N THR A 662 15.38 -34.86 -0.49
CA THR A 662 16.49 -35.13 0.44
C THR A 662 16.14 -34.82 1.90
N GLY A 663 15.09 -34.02 2.12
CA GLY A 663 14.73 -33.47 3.44
C GLY A 663 15.70 -32.41 3.96
N ASN A 664 16.74 -32.05 3.20
CA ASN A 664 17.71 -31.02 3.55
C ASN A 664 17.36 -29.70 2.83
N PRO A 665 17.07 -28.60 3.57
CA PRO A 665 16.63 -27.33 2.97
C PRO A 665 17.64 -26.69 2.03
N GLU A 666 18.93 -26.98 2.18
CA GLU A 666 19.98 -26.43 1.31
C GLU A 666 20.00 -27.05 -0.09
N ASP A 667 19.38 -28.23 -0.26
CA ASP A 667 19.42 -28.94 -1.54
C ASP A 667 18.32 -28.47 -2.51
N VAL A 668 17.22 -27.93 -2.01
CA VAL A 668 16.11 -27.37 -2.81
C VAL A 668 15.95 -25.90 -2.43
N ARG A 669 16.36 -25.01 -3.34
CA ARG A 669 16.44 -23.56 -3.12
C ARG A 669 15.50 -22.82 -4.04
N ILE A 670 14.47 -22.20 -3.49
CA ILE A 670 13.52 -21.34 -4.19
C ILE A 670 14.01 -19.89 -4.08
N VAL A 671 14.18 -19.25 -5.23
CA VAL A 671 14.61 -17.85 -5.34
C VAL A 671 13.45 -17.06 -5.92
N SER A 672 12.99 -16.06 -5.18
CA SER A 672 11.94 -15.17 -5.66
C SER A 672 12.36 -14.51 -6.99
N SER A 673 11.40 -14.32 -7.90
CA SER A 673 11.69 -13.67 -9.19
C SER A 673 12.06 -12.19 -9.05
N SER A 674 11.70 -11.56 -7.92
CA SER A 674 12.10 -10.20 -7.56
C SER A 674 12.05 -9.98 -6.04
N SER A 675 12.76 -8.96 -5.56
CA SER A 675 12.73 -8.55 -4.15
C SER A 675 11.39 -7.96 -3.68
N SER A 676 10.44 -7.71 -4.58
CA SER A 676 9.08 -7.28 -4.25
C SER A 676 8.10 -8.44 -4.08
N ASN A 677 8.43 -9.61 -4.66
CA ASN A 677 7.54 -10.76 -4.69
C ASN A 677 7.73 -11.67 -3.48
N VAL A 678 6.68 -12.42 -3.15
CA VAL A 678 6.71 -13.48 -2.15
C VAL A 678 7.19 -14.77 -2.81
N ALA A 679 8.13 -15.49 -2.18
CA ALA A 679 8.67 -16.72 -2.74
C ALA A 679 7.68 -17.90 -2.60
N ILE A 680 7.08 -18.09 -1.42
CA ILE A 680 6.02 -19.08 -1.19
C ILE A 680 4.85 -18.44 -0.44
N TYR A 681 3.70 -18.41 -1.09
CA TYR A 681 2.46 -17.87 -0.55
C TYR A 681 1.45 -19.00 -0.35
N VAL A 682 0.99 -19.15 0.89
CA VAL A 682 -0.01 -20.13 1.28
C VAL A 682 -1.30 -19.42 1.65
N LYS A 683 -2.34 -19.62 0.83
CA LYS A 683 -3.72 -19.16 1.05
C LYS A 683 -4.66 -20.36 0.90
N ALA A 684 -4.38 -21.41 1.65
CA ALA A 684 -5.06 -22.70 1.61
C ALA A 684 -4.79 -23.48 2.90
N ASP A 685 -5.69 -24.35 3.28
CA ASP A 685 -5.63 -25.13 4.51
C ASP A 685 -4.86 -26.44 4.32
N ASN A 686 -4.32 -26.99 5.42
CA ASN A 686 -3.65 -28.30 5.45
C ASN A 686 -2.39 -28.40 4.54
N ILE A 687 -1.75 -27.28 4.21
CA ILE A 687 -0.55 -27.28 3.38
C ILE A 687 0.68 -27.72 4.17
N THR A 688 1.46 -28.64 3.64
CA THR A 688 2.75 -29.03 4.21
C THR A 688 3.90 -28.50 3.36
N ILE A 689 4.80 -27.71 3.93
CA ILE A 689 6.06 -27.30 3.28
C ILE A 689 7.21 -27.86 4.12
N SER A 690 8.05 -28.72 3.53
CA SER A 690 9.14 -29.34 4.26
C SER A 690 10.48 -29.48 3.53
N GLY A 691 11.57 -29.10 4.20
CA GLY A 691 12.93 -29.39 3.75
C GLY A 691 13.39 -28.51 2.59
N ILE A 692 12.96 -27.26 2.53
CA ILE A 692 13.20 -26.34 1.40
C ILE A 692 13.80 -25.02 1.92
N SER A 693 14.61 -24.36 1.09
CA SER A 693 15.06 -22.99 1.33
C SER A 693 14.38 -21.95 0.43
N ALA A 694 14.15 -20.74 0.96
CA ALA A 694 13.51 -19.64 0.25
C ALA A 694 14.21 -18.29 0.52
N GLU A 695 14.43 -17.49 -0.52
CA GLU A 695 15.26 -16.28 -0.43
C GLU A 695 14.96 -15.20 -1.50
N ASP A 696 15.56 -14.03 -1.28
CA ASP A 696 15.56 -12.85 -2.17
C ASP A 696 14.17 -12.28 -2.51
N GLY A 697 13.17 -12.51 -1.65
CA GLY A 697 11.81 -11.99 -1.78
C GLY A 697 11.45 -10.89 -0.78
N SER A 698 10.28 -10.28 -0.95
CA SER A 698 9.66 -9.44 0.07
C SER A 698 9.31 -10.30 1.30
N THR A 699 8.80 -11.51 1.07
CA THR A 699 8.61 -12.55 2.10
C THR A 699 9.05 -13.91 1.57
N ALA A 700 9.77 -14.70 2.37
CA ALA A 700 10.16 -16.05 1.95
C ALA A 700 8.99 -17.03 2.02
N ILE A 701 8.31 -17.13 3.17
CA ILE A 701 7.11 -17.96 3.35
C ILE A 701 6.04 -17.14 4.06
N VAL A 702 4.88 -16.97 3.43
CA VAL A 702 3.68 -16.42 4.08
C VAL A 702 2.59 -17.48 4.18
N VAL A 703 1.96 -17.54 5.34
CA VAL A 703 0.74 -18.31 5.61
C VAL A 703 -0.33 -17.27 5.92
N ASP A 704 -1.28 -17.12 5.00
CA ASP A 704 -2.30 -16.08 5.02
C ASP A 704 -3.69 -16.69 5.14
N SER A 705 -4.42 -16.28 6.17
CA SER A 705 -5.82 -16.68 6.40
C SER A 705 -6.05 -18.19 6.32
N SER A 706 -5.03 -18.98 6.69
CA SER A 706 -4.99 -20.42 6.50
C SER A 706 -4.90 -21.17 7.83
N SER A 707 -5.36 -22.42 7.81
CA SER A 707 -5.43 -23.30 8.96
C SER A 707 -4.78 -24.67 8.76
N SER A 708 -4.30 -25.25 9.86
CA SER A 708 -3.75 -26.63 9.89
C SER A 708 -2.52 -26.88 8.99
N CYS A 709 -1.83 -25.82 8.54
CA CYS A 709 -0.61 -25.92 7.73
C CYS A 709 0.61 -26.31 8.57
N VAL A 710 1.56 -27.01 7.94
CA VAL A 710 2.80 -27.50 8.56
C VAL A 710 4.02 -26.98 7.79
N ILE A 711 4.74 -26.05 8.39
CA ILE A 711 6.01 -25.55 7.86
C ILE A 711 7.15 -26.18 8.67
N SER A 712 8.01 -26.96 8.02
CA SER A 712 9.04 -27.71 8.76
C SER A 712 10.38 -27.87 8.05
N ASN A 713 11.48 -27.90 8.82
CA ASN A 713 12.82 -28.12 8.28
C ASN A 713 13.20 -27.15 7.15
N CYS A 714 12.71 -25.90 7.19
CA CYS A 714 12.99 -24.88 6.16
C CYS A 714 14.15 -23.96 6.55
N SER A 715 14.79 -23.34 5.56
CA SER A 715 15.88 -22.36 5.75
C SER A 715 15.58 -21.10 4.94
N VAL A 716 15.36 -19.94 5.57
CA VAL A 716 14.96 -18.71 4.88
C VAL A 716 15.91 -17.54 5.14
N SER A 717 16.31 -16.84 4.08
CA SER A 717 17.31 -15.75 4.20
C SER A 717 17.23 -14.68 3.13
N GLY A 718 17.71 -13.48 3.45
CA GLY A 718 17.83 -12.37 2.48
C GLY A 718 16.51 -11.68 2.14
N ASN A 719 15.47 -11.85 2.96
CA ASN A 719 14.13 -11.32 2.71
C ASN A 719 13.82 -10.11 3.61
N THR A 720 12.76 -9.35 3.27
CA THR A 720 12.21 -8.40 4.24
C THR A 720 11.56 -9.15 5.40
N TYR A 721 10.71 -10.14 5.12
CA TYR A 721 10.14 -11.06 6.10
C TYR A 721 10.60 -12.50 5.81
N GLY A 722 11.15 -13.20 6.81
CA GLY A 722 11.53 -14.60 6.68
C GLY A 722 10.31 -15.51 6.59
N ILE A 723 9.66 -15.74 7.74
CA ILE A 723 8.38 -16.48 7.81
C ILE A 723 7.32 -15.58 8.42
N TYR A 724 6.15 -15.51 7.79
CA TYR A 724 5.06 -14.64 8.21
C TYR A 724 3.72 -15.40 8.28
N PHE A 725 3.07 -15.39 9.43
CA PHE A 725 1.67 -15.81 9.59
C PHE A 725 0.79 -14.56 9.71
N TYR A 726 -0.17 -14.44 8.81
CA TYR A 726 -1.15 -13.35 8.76
C TYR A 726 -2.57 -13.91 8.88
N ASN A 727 -3.34 -13.43 9.87
CA ASN A 727 -4.72 -13.85 10.13
C ASN A 727 -4.94 -15.39 10.13
N SER A 728 -3.92 -16.16 10.52
CA SER A 728 -3.89 -17.62 10.36
C SER A 728 -3.97 -18.35 11.70
N GLN A 729 -4.51 -19.57 11.69
CA GLN A 729 -4.77 -20.31 12.94
C GLN A 729 -4.40 -21.79 12.90
N ASP A 730 -4.13 -22.37 14.07
CA ASP A 730 -3.93 -23.82 14.24
C ASP A 730 -2.81 -24.44 13.35
N ASN A 731 -1.83 -23.64 12.94
CA ASN A 731 -0.71 -24.11 12.12
C ASN A 731 0.49 -24.55 12.98
N SER A 732 1.43 -25.31 12.39
CA SER A 732 2.66 -25.76 13.05
C SER A 732 3.92 -25.29 12.30
N LEU A 733 4.83 -24.63 13.01
CA LEU A 733 6.15 -24.25 12.52
C LEU A 733 7.24 -24.99 13.32
N SER A 734 8.08 -25.80 12.66
CA SER A 734 9.13 -26.52 13.38
C SER A 734 10.44 -26.78 12.65
N ASN A 735 11.56 -26.77 13.40
CA ASN A 735 12.90 -27.02 12.87
C ASN A 735 13.31 -26.07 11.72
N CYS A 736 12.75 -24.87 11.66
CA CYS A 736 13.07 -23.89 10.63
C CYS A 736 14.15 -22.91 11.11
N THR A 737 14.99 -22.46 10.17
CA THR A 737 16.02 -21.43 10.42
C THR A 737 15.68 -20.18 9.60
N SER A 738 15.68 -19.01 10.24
CA SER A 738 15.46 -17.71 9.61
C SER A 738 16.62 -16.77 9.93
N TYR A 739 17.37 -16.34 8.91
CA TYR A 739 18.58 -15.55 9.12
C TYR A 739 18.82 -14.50 8.04
N GLU A 740 19.50 -13.40 8.37
CA GLU A 740 19.80 -12.32 7.41
C GLU A 740 18.54 -11.71 6.76
N ASN A 741 17.41 -11.70 7.48
CA ASN A 741 16.18 -11.01 7.08
C ASN A 741 15.99 -9.71 7.87
N SER A 742 15.13 -8.81 7.40
CA SER A 742 14.73 -7.65 8.24
C SER A 742 13.87 -8.11 9.42
N TYR A 743 12.97 -9.06 9.20
CA TYR A 743 12.16 -9.71 10.22
C TYR A 743 12.32 -11.22 10.10
N GLY A 744 12.75 -11.89 11.18
CA GLY A 744 12.98 -13.34 11.17
C GLY A 744 11.68 -14.14 11.12
N LEU A 745 10.81 -13.96 12.13
CA LEU A 745 9.50 -14.60 12.24
C LEU A 745 8.42 -13.59 12.67
N ARG A 746 7.31 -13.54 11.94
CA ARG A 746 6.20 -12.62 12.22
C ARG A 746 4.88 -13.36 12.42
N LEU A 747 4.13 -13.00 13.46
CA LEU A 747 2.74 -13.40 13.70
C LEU A 747 1.88 -12.13 13.82
N SER A 748 0.87 -12.00 12.96
CA SER A 748 -0.07 -10.86 12.96
C SER A 748 -1.49 -11.37 12.74
N GLY A 749 -2.44 -10.96 13.58
CA GLY A 749 -3.82 -11.46 13.60
C GLY A 749 -3.96 -12.96 13.81
N SER A 750 -2.89 -13.66 14.19
CA SER A 750 -2.78 -15.13 14.09
C SER A 750 -2.85 -15.78 15.47
N VAL A 751 -3.64 -16.86 15.61
CA VAL A 751 -3.94 -17.50 16.91
C VAL A 751 -3.69 -19.00 16.90
N ASN A 752 -3.43 -19.60 18.07
CA ASN A 752 -3.29 -21.06 18.25
C ASN A 752 -2.21 -21.76 17.40
N ASN A 753 -1.25 -21.01 16.83
CA ASN A 753 -0.16 -21.62 16.08
C ASN A 753 0.89 -22.22 17.02
N ILE A 754 1.44 -23.39 16.66
CA ILE A 754 2.39 -24.17 17.45
C ILE A 754 3.80 -24.01 16.87
N LEU A 755 4.70 -23.40 17.64
CA LEU A 755 6.08 -23.11 17.22
C LEU A 755 7.05 -23.93 18.08
N ASN A 756 7.92 -24.75 17.47
CA ASN A 756 8.93 -25.53 18.19
C ASN A 756 10.25 -25.70 17.43
N ASN A 757 11.38 -25.65 18.14
CA ASN A 757 12.73 -25.89 17.58
C ASN A 757 13.12 -24.97 16.40
N ASN A 758 12.58 -23.75 16.32
CA ASN A 758 12.95 -22.79 15.27
C ASN A 758 14.10 -21.90 15.73
N SER A 759 14.90 -21.39 14.79
CA SER A 759 16.05 -20.54 15.09
C SER A 759 16.04 -19.26 14.25
N MET A 760 16.01 -18.11 14.90
CA MET A 760 16.08 -16.79 14.27
C MET A 760 17.40 -16.13 14.69
N ASN A 761 18.28 -15.84 13.73
CA ASN A 761 19.61 -15.28 14.04
C ASN A 761 20.05 -14.28 12.99
N ASN A 762 20.82 -13.26 13.35
CA ASN A 762 21.36 -12.25 12.42
C ASN A 762 20.28 -11.56 11.57
N ASN A 763 19.05 -11.47 12.08
CA ASN A 763 18.00 -10.64 11.49
C ASN A 763 18.08 -9.24 12.11
N THR A 764 17.58 -8.21 11.42
CA THR A 764 17.43 -6.87 12.05
C THR A 764 16.52 -6.98 13.29
N PHE A 765 15.39 -7.67 13.14
CA PHE A 765 14.52 -8.08 14.24
C PHE A 765 14.22 -9.58 14.12
N ASN A 766 14.57 -10.36 15.13
CA ASN A 766 14.39 -11.81 15.10
C ASN A 766 12.91 -12.23 15.11
N SER A 767 12.05 -11.50 15.81
CA SER A 767 10.62 -11.81 15.85
C SER A 767 9.72 -10.61 16.14
N TYR A 768 8.51 -10.65 15.59
CA TYR A 768 7.37 -9.79 15.95
C TYR A 768 6.14 -10.68 16.17
N PHE A 769 5.63 -10.72 17.39
CA PHE A 769 4.35 -11.35 17.73
C PHE A 769 3.42 -10.28 18.25
N ASP A 770 2.17 -10.30 17.83
CA ASP A 770 1.15 -9.39 18.33
C ASP A 770 0.50 -9.93 19.62
N SER A 771 -0.62 -9.33 20.03
CA SER A 771 -1.34 -9.68 21.25
C SER A 771 -2.15 -10.98 21.16
N ASN A 772 -2.15 -11.67 20.01
CA ASN A 772 -2.92 -12.88 19.81
C ASN A 772 -2.18 -14.10 20.38
N ALA A 773 -2.92 -14.93 21.14
CA ALA A 773 -2.34 -16.05 21.85
C ALA A 773 -1.91 -17.20 20.91
N ASN A 774 -0.64 -17.58 20.99
CA ASN A 774 -0.05 -18.71 20.28
C ASN A 774 0.65 -19.69 21.25
N ILE A 775 1.10 -20.84 20.75
CA ILE A 775 1.80 -21.87 21.54
C ILE A 775 3.27 -21.89 21.12
N VAL A 776 4.10 -21.11 21.80
CA VAL A 776 5.53 -20.96 21.47
C VAL A 776 6.38 -21.67 22.53
N GLY A 777 7.02 -22.77 22.16
CA GLY A 777 7.91 -23.51 23.05
C GLY A 777 9.26 -22.81 23.29
N THR A 778 9.89 -23.06 24.43
CA THR A 778 11.25 -22.55 24.75
C THR A 778 12.37 -23.16 23.90
N SER A 779 12.03 -24.13 23.05
CA SER A 779 12.92 -24.69 22.05
C SER A 779 13.16 -23.75 20.86
N ASN A 780 12.35 -22.70 20.71
CA ASN A 780 12.60 -21.65 19.73
C ASN A 780 13.66 -20.69 20.25
N LEU A 781 14.62 -20.34 19.38
CA LEU A 781 15.83 -19.61 19.75
C LEU A 781 15.97 -18.32 18.97
N VAL A 782 16.15 -17.18 19.65
CA VAL A 782 16.62 -15.92 19.07
C VAL A 782 18.10 -15.75 19.40
N ASN A 783 18.97 -15.60 18.41
CA ASN A 783 20.43 -15.53 18.59
C ASN A 783 20.97 -16.66 19.50
N GLY A 784 20.42 -17.87 19.35
CA GLY A 784 20.76 -19.05 20.17
C GLY A 784 20.18 -19.08 21.60
N LYS A 785 19.40 -18.08 22.02
CA LYS A 785 18.77 -17.97 23.35
C LYS A 785 17.27 -18.33 23.30
N PRO A 786 16.70 -19.05 24.29
CA PRO A 786 15.27 -19.39 24.31
C PRO A 786 14.31 -18.19 24.28
N ILE A 787 13.18 -18.36 23.59
CA ILE A 787 12.00 -17.48 23.73
C ILE A 787 11.17 -17.95 24.92
N TYR A 788 10.84 -17.02 25.82
CA TYR A 788 9.83 -17.23 26.86
C TYR A 788 8.55 -16.52 26.48
N TYR A 789 7.53 -17.29 26.11
CA TYR A 789 6.22 -16.81 25.71
C TYR A 789 5.18 -17.43 26.63
N LEU A 790 4.58 -16.63 27.50
CA LEU A 790 3.65 -17.08 28.53
C LEU A 790 2.28 -16.48 28.27
N VAL A 791 1.25 -17.33 28.33
CA VAL A 791 -0.15 -16.95 28.18
C VAL A 791 -0.91 -17.45 29.41
N ASN A 792 -1.78 -16.63 30.00
CA ASN A 792 -2.64 -17.02 31.13
C ASN A 792 -1.85 -17.63 32.31
N SER A 793 -0.63 -17.14 32.54
CA SER A 793 0.33 -17.74 33.48
C SER A 793 0.54 -16.87 34.71
N SER A 794 0.90 -17.50 35.84
CA SER A 794 1.16 -16.77 37.08
C SER A 794 2.17 -17.45 37.99
N ASP A 795 2.71 -16.67 38.94
CA ASP A 795 3.60 -17.09 40.02
C ASP A 795 4.91 -17.74 39.50
N GLN A 796 5.58 -17.10 38.55
CA GLN A 796 6.81 -17.57 37.92
C GLN A 796 7.97 -16.58 38.02
N VAL A 797 9.20 -17.10 37.96
CA VAL A 797 10.44 -16.31 37.89
C VAL A 797 11.20 -16.71 36.62
N ILE A 798 11.54 -15.71 35.80
CA ILE A 798 12.38 -15.82 34.61
C ILE A 798 13.67 -15.06 34.90
N ASP A 799 14.69 -15.76 35.39
CA ASP A 799 15.97 -15.18 35.83
C ASP A 799 17.11 -15.46 34.82
N ALA A 800 18.33 -15.03 35.13
CA ALA A 800 19.53 -15.34 34.34
C ALA A 800 19.74 -16.84 34.05
N SER A 801 19.21 -17.77 34.87
CA SER A 801 19.33 -19.21 34.62
C SER A 801 18.46 -19.70 33.46
N SER A 802 17.42 -18.93 33.11
CA SER A 802 16.58 -19.17 31.94
C SER A 802 17.33 -18.91 30.63
N SER A 803 18.32 -18.01 30.66
CA SER A 803 19.05 -17.50 29.49
C SER A 803 18.13 -16.97 28.38
N ALA A 804 16.95 -16.45 28.74
CA ALA A 804 15.95 -15.98 27.78
C ALA A 804 16.51 -14.84 26.91
N GLY A 805 16.29 -14.93 25.60
CA GLY A 805 16.64 -13.88 24.64
C GLY A 805 15.46 -12.98 24.26
N LEU A 806 14.25 -13.35 24.69
CA LEU A 806 13.00 -12.69 24.40
C LEU A 806 11.93 -13.10 25.42
N VAL A 807 11.12 -12.15 25.87
CA VAL A 807 10.05 -12.40 26.86
C VAL A 807 8.73 -11.75 26.42
N TYR A 808 7.68 -12.57 26.29
CA TYR A 808 6.30 -12.17 26.01
C TYR A 808 5.37 -12.68 27.11
N LEU A 809 4.59 -11.79 27.70
CA LEU A 809 3.64 -12.08 28.77
C LEU A 809 2.25 -11.58 28.35
N LEU A 810 1.33 -12.51 28.10
CA LEU A 810 -0.04 -12.21 27.67
C LEU A 810 -1.02 -12.72 28.74
N ASN A 811 -1.87 -11.84 29.25
CA ASN A 811 -2.81 -12.15 30.32
C ASN A 811 -2.15 -12.86 31.52
N CYS A 812 -1.01 -12.36 31.96
CA CYS A 812 -0.19 -12.96 33.00
C CYS A 812 -0.26 -12.16 34.30
N SER A 813 0.04 -12.80 35.43
CA SER A 813 0.14 -12.07 36.71
C SER A 813 1.18 -12.64 37.68
N ASN A 814 1.73 -11.80 38.57
CA ASN A 814 2.74 -12.20 39.56
C ASN A 814 3.96 -12.90 38.93
N ILE A 815 4.55 -12.30 37.89
CA ILE A 815 5.77 -12.82 37.26
C ILE A 815 6.94 -11.88 37.56
N THR A 816 8.10 -12.46 37.90
CA THR A 816 9.36 -11.73 38.01
C THR A 816 10.26 -12.08 36.84
N VAL A 817 10.79 -11.07 36.16
CA VAL A 817 11.77 -11.16 35.08
C VAL A 817 13.04 -10.46 35.58
N GLU A 818 14.14 -11.17 35.75
CA GLU A 818 15.35 -10.62 36.37
C GLU A 818 16.66 -11.03 35.68
N ASP A 819 17.64 -10.13 35.67
CA ASP A 819 19.01 -10.40 35.20
C ASP A 819 19.10 -10.93 33.74
N LEU A 820 18.24 -10.44 32.85
CA LEU A 820 18.22 -10.84 31.43
C LEU A 820 18.83 -9.81 30.49
N GLU A 821 19.37 -10.28 29.37
CA GLU A 821 19.87 -9.45 28.27
C GLU A 821 19.19 -9.85 26.96
N VAL A 822 18.35 -8.95 26.43
CA VAL A 822 17.54 -9.15 25.21
C VAL A 822 17.94 -8.15 24.11
N GLU A 823 18.18 -8.66 22.90
CA GLU A 823 18.68 -7.84 21.78
C GLU A 823 18.19 -8.30 20.41
N ASN A 824 18.15 -7.37 19.44
CA ASN A 824 17.74 -7.61 18.05
C ASN A 824 16.34 -8.23 17.89
N ASN A 825 15.36 -7.74 18.65
CA ASN A 825 13.95 -8.15 18.58
C ASN A 825 13.03 -6.96 18.28
N TYR A 826 11.80 -7.24 17.83
CA TYR A 826 10.81 -6.17 17.68
C TYR A 826 10.42 -5.58 19.05
N TYR A 827 10.08 -6.44 19.99
CA TYR A 827 9.93 -6.08 21.40
C TYR A 827 11.01 -6.78 22.20
N GLY A 828 11.74 -6.07 23.07
CA GLY A 828 12.64 -6.70 24.04
C GLY A 828 11.84 -7.45 25.11
N PHE A 829 11.00 -6.71 25.83
CA PHE A 829 10.03 -7.22 26.80
C PHE A 829 8.62 -6.77 26.42
N TYR A 830 7.68 -7.71 26.25
CA TYR A 830 6.31 -7.41 25.83
C TYR A 830 5.28 -7.90 26.86
N LEU A 831 4.43 -6.98 27.32
CA LEU A 831 3.33 -7.23 28.26
C LEU A 831 2.01 -6.79 27.62
N TYR A 832 1.04 -7.70 27.58
CA TYR A 832 -0.31 -7.41 27.14
C TYR A 832 -1.31 -7.94 28.18
N ASP A 833 -2.22 -7.09 28.62
CA ASP A 833 -3.24 -7.43 29.64
C ASP A 833 -2.63 -8.11 30.88
N SER A 834 -1.42 -7.70 31.29
CA SER A 834 -0.63 -8.41 32.30
C SER A 834 -0.28 -7.51 33.47
N ASP A 835 -0.62 -7.97 34.67
CA ASP A 835 -0.57 -7.15 35.88
C ASP A 835 0.30 -7.76 36.98
N ASN A 836 0.86 -6.92 37.85
CA ASN A 836 1.75 -7.37 38.94
C ASN A 836 3.00 -8.10 38.41
N ILE A 837 3.53 -7.65 37.29
CA ILE A 837 4.80 -8.10 36.71
C ILE A 837 5.94 -7.23 37.25
N SER A 838 7.08 -7.83 37.55
CA SER A 838 8.31 -7.13 37.95
C SER A 838 9.41 -7.41 36.93
N ILE A 839 9.93 -6.39 36.26
CA ILE A 839 11.12 -6.45 35.41
C ILE A 839 12.28 -5.78 36.18
N ASP A 840 13.25 -6.58 36.62
CA ASP A 840 14.36 -6.17 37.49
C ASP A 840 15.72 -6.39 36.79
N ASN A 841 16.61 -5.42 36.88
CA ASN A 841 18.02 -5.56 36.48
C ASN A 841 18.24 -6.16 35.08
N CYS A 842 17.33 -5.87 34.15
CA CYS A 842 17.37 -6.37 32.78
C CYS A 842 18.01 -5.36 31.82
N THR A 843 18.65 -5.85 30.76
CA THR A 843 19.19 -5.05 29.67
C THR A 843 18.43 -5.32 28.39
N SER A 844 18.03 -4.25 27.69
CA SER A 844 17.42 -4.31 26.37
C SER A 844 18.16 -3.37 25.41
N THR A 845 18.75 -3.93 24.35
CA THR A 845 19.55 -3.22 23.34
C THR A 845 19.19 -3.59 21.92
N ASP A 846 19.37 -2.69 20.95
CA ASP A 846 19.15 -2.96 19.51
C ASP A 846 17.77 -3.56 19.18
N ASN A 847 16.76 -3.31 20.01
CA ASN A 847 15.37 -3.72 19.78
C ASN A 847 14.59 -2.57 19.13
N ARG A 848 13.46 -2.86 18.47
CA ARG A 848 12.60 -1.78 17.97
C ARG A 848 11.93 -1.02 19.12
N TYR A 849 11.43 -1.77 20.09
CA TYR A 849 10.90 -1.30 21.36
C TYR A 849 11.64 -2.02 22.49
N GLY A 850 12.05 -1.28 23.52
CA GLY A 850 12.77 -1.87 24.64
C GLY A 850 11.85 -2.67 25.55
N VAL A 851 10.93 -1.95 26.20
CA VAL A 851 9.85 -2.51 27.03
C VAL A 851 8.53 -1.96 26.53
N TYR A 852 7.57 -2.83 26.24
CA TYR A 852 6.26 -2.47 25.69
C TYR A 852 5.14 -3.06 26.55
N LEU A 853 4.29 -2.19 27.09
CA LEU A 853 3.11 -2.56 27.87
C LEU A 853 1.86 -2.04 27.14
N SER A 854 0.85 -2.90 27.02
CA SER A 854 -0.48 -2.51 26.56
C SER A 854 -1.55 -3.07 27.47
N SER A 855 -2.49 -2.22 27.89
CA SER A 855 -3.55 -2.55 28.85
C SER A 855 -3.03 -3.29 30.10
N SER A 856 -1.83 -2.94 30.57
CA SER A 856 -1.09 -3.66 31.60
C SER A 856 -0.80 -2.73 32.77
N ASP A 857 -1.37 -3.02 33.92
CA ASP A 857 -1.40 -2.15 35.09
C ASP A 857 -0.64 -2.75 36.28
N ASN A 858 -0.29 -1.92 37.26
CA ASN A 858 0.32 -2.38 38.52
C ASN A 858 1.65 -3.15 38.34
N ASN A 859 2.42 -2.87 37.28
CA ASN A 859 3.71 -3.50 37.02
C ASN A 859 4.86 -2.66 37.59
N THR A 860 6.00 -3.29 37.88
CA THR A 860 7.22 -2.62 38.35
C THR A 860 8.37 -2.82 37.37
N ILE A 861 9.01 -1.75 36.93
CA ILE A 861 10.21 -1.79 36.09
C ILE A 861 11.33 -1.06 36.84
N TYR A 862 12.37 -1.77 37.25
CA TYR A 862 13.45 -1.14 37.99
C TYR A 862 14.82 -1.74 37.71
N GLY A 863 15.87 -0.93 37.87
CA GLY A 863 17.25 -1.38 37.68
C GLY A 863 17.62 -1.74 36.23
N CYS A 864 16.76 -1.45 35.25
CA CYS A 864 16.96 -1.88 33.89
C CYS A 864 17.81 -0.89 33.08
N ASN A 865 18.61 -1.41 32.13
CA ASN A 865 19.35 -0.63 31.14
C ASN A 865 18.70 -0.79 29.76
N ILE A 866 18.15 0.30 29.22
CA ILE A 866 17.39 0.32 27.97
C ILE A 866 18.03 1.33 27.04
N SER A 867 18.85 0.86 26.10
CA SER A 867 19.62 1.71 25.19
C SER A 867 19.54 1.22 23.75
N ASP A 868 19.92 2.07 22.81
CA ASP A 868 20.03 1.72 21.38
C ASP A 868 18.72 1.19 20.78
N ILE A 869 17.59 1.69 21.28
CA ILE A 869 16.26 1.33 20.82
C ILE A 869 15.82 2.23 19.66
N SER A 870 15.32 1.64 18.58
CA SER A 870 15.05 2.39 17.34
C SER A 870 13.73 3.19 17.36
N THR A 871 12.77 2.84 18.23
CA THR A 871 11.46 3.53 18.30
C THR A 871 11.21 4.18 19.67
N TYR A 872 10.91 3.40 20.71
CA TYR A 872 10.73 3.90 22.09
C TYR A 872 11.36 2.95 23.10
N GLY A 873 12.16 3.49 24.03
CA GLY A 873 12.74 2.73 25.13
C GLY A 873 11.70 2.03 26.00
N LEU A 874 10.69 2.78 26.44
CA LEU A 874 9.51 2.29 27.15
C LEU A 874 8.23 2.81 26.48
N SER A 875 7.30 1.92 26.17
CA SER A 875 5.99 2.28 25.60
C SER A 875 4.88 1.78 26.51
N LEU A 876 4.00 2.69 26.94
CA LEU A 876 2.84 2.43 27.79
C LEU A 876 1.56 2.81 27.04
N VAL A 877 0.79 1.83 26.57
CA VAL A 877 -0.44 2.04 25.80
C VAL A 877 -1.65 1.64 26.63
N ASP A 878 -2.50 2.62 26.96
CA ASP A 878 -3.69 2.39 27.81
C ASP A 878 -3.34 1.73 29.16
N CYS A 879 -2.21 2.14 29.76
CA CYS A 879 -1.67 1.59 31.01
C CYS A 879 -1.71 2.61 32.16
N SER A 880 -1.82 2.12 33.39
CA SER A 880 -1.91 2.88 34.62
C SER A 880 -1.33 2.16 35.83
N ASP A 881 -1.05 2.91 36.90
CA ASP A 881 -0.56 2.42 38.19
C ASP A 881 0.76 1.60 38.12
N ASN A 882 1.53 1.74 37.04
CA ASN A 882 2.86 1.12 36.93
C ASN A 882 3.91 1.94 37.72
N LEU A 883 4.91 1.25 38.27
CA LEU A 883 6.03 1.83 39.04
C LEU A 883 7.35 1.66 38.27
N ILE A 884 7.89 2.75 37.74
CA ILE A 884 9.09 2.77 36.91
C ILE A 884 10.16 3.62 37.61
N TYR A 885 11.22 3.01 38.13
CA TYR A 885 12.27 3.75 38.84
C TYR A 885 13.65 3.12 38.76
N ASN A 886 14.71 3.91 38.94
CA ASN A 886 16.09 3.45 38.93
C ASN A 886 16.51 2.74 37.63
N ASN A 887 15.95 3.15 36.50
CA ASN A 887 16.32 2.64 35.18
C ASN A 887 17.27 3.60 34.46
N TYR A 888 18.03 3.09 33.50
CA TYR A 888 18.91 3.85 32.61
C TYR A 888 18.32 3.82 31.20
N PHE A 889 17.75 4.94 30.75
CA PHE A 889 17.22 5.09 29.40
C PHE A 889 18.18 5.89 28.54
N ASN A 890 18.65 5.35 27.42
CA ASN A 890 19.55 6.05 26.50
C ASN A 890 19.18 5.83 25.04
N ASN A 891 18.13 6.52 24.59
CA ASN A 891 17.53 6.35 23.28
C ASN A 891 17.13 7.70 22.69
N SER A 892 16.95 7.78 21.37
CA SER A 892 16.42 9.00 20.74
C SER A 892 15.05 9.38 21.31
N ASN A 893 14.19 8.38 21.57
CA ASN A 893 12.96 8.54 22.33
C ASN A 893 12.93 7.53 23.49
N ASN A 894 12.98 8.03 24.74
CA ASN A 894 13.07 7.16 25.90
C ASN A 894 11.73 6.58 26.36
N ALA A 895 10.66 7.36 26.31
CA ALA A 895 9.35 6.94 26.79
C ALA A 895 8.22 7.46 25.90
N TYR A 896 7.17 6.65 25.75
CA TYR A 896 5.90 7.02 25.13
C TYR A 896 4.75 6.54 26.01
N VAL A 897 3.74 7.41 26.21
CA VAL A 897 2.55 7.11 27.00
C VAL A 897 1.30 7.57 26.25
N SER A 898 0.36 6.67 26.03
CA SER A 898 -0.95 6.95 25.44
C SER A 898 -2.10 6.45 26.34
N GLY A 899 -3.32 6.93 26.10
CA GLY A 899 -4.52 6.54 26.89
C GLY A 899 -4.79 7.38 28.15
N GLY A 900 -3.89 8.30 28.53
CA GLY A 900 -4.10 9.25 29.63
C GLY A 900 -4.01 8.66 31.05
N GLY A 901 -3.58 7.40 31.19
CA GLY A 901 -3.34 6.75 32.48
C GLY A 901 -2.22 7.41 33.30
N PHE A 902 -2.34 7.28 34.63
CA PHE A 902 -1.37 7.79 35.61
C PHE A 902 -0.37 6.70 35.97
N ASN A 903 0.93 6.97 35.86
CA ASN A 903 1.99 6.04 36.25
C ASN A 903 2.99 6.71 37.21
N ASN A 904 3.61 5.92 38.09
CA ASN A 904 4.59 6.39 39.07
C ASN A 904 6.01 6.23 38.51
N TRP A 905 6.74 7.33 38.31
CA TRP A 905 8.06 7.35 37.68
C TRP A 905 9.23 7.44 38.67
N ASN A 906 8.94 7.34 39.96
CA ASN A 906 9.93 7.39 41.02
C ASN A 906 9.38 6.79 42.32
N ILE A 907 10.29 6.36 43.20
CA ILE A 907 9.96 6.06 44.59
C ILE A 907 10.32 7.24 45.50
N THR A 908 9.88 7.19 46.76
CA THR A 908 10.42 8.11 47.77
C THR A 908 11.93 7.92 47.89
N ARG A 909 12.67 9.04 47.94
CA ARG A 909 14.13 9.06 48.13
C ARG A 909 14.57 8.10 49.24
N THR A 910 15.24 7.04 48.83
CA THR A 910 15.64 5.93 49.72
C THR A 910 17.15 5.73 49.63
N ALA A 911 17.82 5.53 50.76
CA ALA A 911 19.27 5.28 50.75
C ALA A 911 19.58 3.92 50.09
N GLY A 912 20.48 3.92 49.10
CA GLY A 912 20.82 2.73 48.32
C GLY A 912 21.61 3.09 47.06
N THR A 913 22.40 2.16 46.55
CA THR A 913 23.16 2.38 45.31
C THR A 913 22.21 2.36 44.11
N ASN A 914 22.19 3.45 43.34
CA ASN A 914 21.36 3.55 42.13
C ASN A 914 22.12 3.14 40.86
N ILE A 915 21.43 3.08 39.71
CA ILE A 915 21.96 2.54 38.45
C ILE A 915 23.14 3.32 37.87
N ILE A 916 23.33 4.57 38.29
CA ILE A 916 24.49 5.41 37.92
C ILE A 916 25.56 5.47 39.02
N ASN A 917 25.53 4.53 39.98
CA ASN A 917 26.43 4.45 41.14
C ASN A 917 26.30 5.60 42.17
N GLY A 918 25.18 6.32 42.17
CA GLY A 918 24.81 7.29 43.21
C GLY A 918 24.34 6.63 44.50
N THR A 919 24.13 7.43 45.55
CA THR A 919 23.88 6.95 46.94
C THR A 919 22.41 6.89 47.36
N TYR A 920 21.49 7.31 46.50
CA TYR A 920 20.05 7.28 46.75
C TYR A 920 19.28 6.73 45.55
N LEU A 921 18.31 5.85 45.82
CA LEU A 921 17.26 5.43 44.90
C LEU A 921 16.14 6.48 44.86
N GLY A 922 15.60 6.75 43.67
CA GLY A 922 14.55 7.74 43.43
C GLY A 922 13.86 7.47 42.11
N GLY A 923 14.11 8.28 41.08
CA GLY A 923 13.60 8.13 39.72
C GLY A 923 14.59 7.49 38.75
N ASN A 924 14.51 7.85 37.48
CA ASN A 924 15.24 7.23 36.37
C ASN A 924 16.36 8.15 35.83
N PHE A 925 17.29 7.58 35.07
CA PHE A 925 18.31 8.33 34.34
C PHE A 925 17.90 8.44 32.86
N TRP A 926 17.68 9.67 32.40
CA TRP A 926 17.17 10.01 31.07
C TRP A 926 18.29 10.57 30.18
N ALA A 927 18.96 9.67 29.47
CA ALA A 927 20.04 9.99 28.53
C ALA A 927 19.56 9.99 27.06
N LYS A 928 20.36 10.57 26.19
CA LYS A 928 20.26 10.43 24.74
C LYS A 928 21.65 10.08 24.17
N PRO A 929 21.71 9.37 23.02
CA PRO A 929 22.99 8.99 22.40
C PRO A 929 23.90 10.16 22.01
N ASP A 930 23.35 11.37 21.89
CA ASP A 930 24.08 12.61 21.57
C ASP A 930 24.46 13.46 22.80
N ASP A 931 24.35 12.86 23.99
CA ASP A 931 24.62 13.49 25.30
C ASP A 931 23.69 14.67 25.66
N THR A 932 22.55 14.82 24.97
CA THR A 932 21.56 15.89 25.24
C THR A 932 20.39 15.44 26.11
N GLY A 933 20.45 14.26 26.70
CA GLY A 933 19.40 13.76 27.58
C GLY A 933 19.26 14.60 28.85
N TRP A 934 18.03 14.67 29.39
CA TRP A 934 17.71 15.48 30.57
C TRP A 934 18.66 15.23 31.73
N SER A 935 18.90 13.96 32.08
CA SER A 935 19.80 13.58 33.17
C SER A 935 21.29 13.80 32.88
N GLN A 936 21.66 14.02 31.61
CA GLN A 936 23.02 14.34 31.18
C GLN A 936 23.28 15.85 31.22
N THR A 937 22.26 16.69 31.01
CA THR A 937 22.39 18.15 30.98
C THR A 937 22.03 18.82 32.31
N GLU A 938 21.12 18.23 33.08
CA GLU A 938 20.66 18.80 34.34
C GLU A 938 21.57 18.46 35.53
N TYR A 939 21.63 19.36 36.51
CA TYR A 939 22.47 19.25 37.69
C TYR A 939 21.69 18.84 38.92
N SER A 940 22.37 18.22 39.91
CA SER A 940 21.68 17.85 41.13
C SER A 940 21.24 19.08 41.96
N VAL A 941 20.01 19.06 42.49
CA VAL A 941 19.50 20.09 43.42
C VAL A 941 19.94 19.87 44.88
N GLY A 942 21.08 19.19 45.09
CA GLY A 942 21.66 18.95 46.41
C GLY A 942 21.08 17.76 47.18
N ASN A 943 20.14 17.02 46.59
CA ASN A 943 19.52 15.83 47.19
C ASN A 943 19.93 14.51 46.49
N GLY A 944 20.76 14.57 45.45
CA GLY A 944 21.19 13.45 44.62
C GLY A 944 20.38 13.24 43.32
N PHE A 945 19.42 14.13 43.05
CA PHE A 945 18.53 14.13 41.87
C PHE A 945 18.55 15.51 41.22
N CYS A 946 18.16 15.63 39.94
CA CYS A 946 17.94 16.91 39.27
C CYS A 946 16.46 17.35 39.35
N ASP A 947 16.12 18.45 38.67
CA ASP A 947 14.74 18.91 38.57
C ASP A 947 13.86 17.89 37.83
N ALA A 948 12.56 17.92 38.16
CA ALA A 948 11.56 16.98 37.69
C ALA A 948 11.52 16.93 36.15
N TYR A 949 11.31 15.73 35.61
CA TYR A 949 11.22 15.48 34.17
C TYR A 949 9.79 15.09 33.82
N ASP A 950 9.12 15.94 33.06
CA ASP A 950 7.77 15.67 32.55
C ASP A 950 7.85 14.75 31.33
N ILE A 951 7.29 13.55 31.45
CA ILE A 951 7.21 12.58 30.34
C ILE A 951 6.05 12.96 29.40
N THR A 952 4.98 13.54 29.95
CA THR A 952 3.82 14.03 29.18
C THR A 952 3.36 15.40 29.68
N ASP A 953 2.91 16.26 28.76
CA ASP A 953 2.52 17.66 29.04
C ASP A 953 1.32 17.84 29.99
N ASN A 954 0.57 16.77 30.31
CA ASN A 954 -0.62 16.84 31.16
C ASN A 954 -0.33 16.76 32.67
N GLY A 955 0.95 16.56 33.06
CA GLY A 955 1.38 16.45 34.46
C GLY A 955 0.99 15.15 35.18
N ASN A 956 0.40 14.18 34.48
CA ASN A 956 0.04 12.88 35.04
C ASN A 956 1.17 11.85 34.97
N ASN A 957 2.25 12.14 34.24
CA ASN A 957 3.43 11.29 34.11
C ASN A 957 4.68 12.16 34.23
N THR A 958 5.17 12.29 35.47
CA THR A 958 6.34 13.11 35.82
C THR A 958 7.29 12.32 36.71
N ASP A 959 8.55 12.21 36.31
CA ASP A 959 9.62 11.73 37.17
C ASP A 959 10.06 12.88 38.09
N SER A 960 9.64 12.80 39.36
CA SER A 960 9.94 13.87 40.33
C SER A 960 11.31 13.75 41.00
N LEU A 961 12.05 12.66 40.76
CA LEU A 961 13.40 12.47 41.30
C LEU A 961 14.35 11.90 40.23
N PRO A 962 14.54 12.56 39.07
CA PRO A 962 15.39 12.00 38.04
C PRO A 962 16.86 11.97 38.50
N LEU A 963 17.55 10.90 38.13
CA LEU A 963 18.96 10.70 38.43
C LEU A 963 19.82 11.65 37.59
N THR A 964 20.98 12.05 38.10
CA THR A 964 21.96 12.84 37.35
C THR A 964 23.38 12.49 37.78
N LEU A 965 24.31 12.47 36.83
CA LEU A 965 25.75 12.31 37.08
C LEU A 965 26.42 13.64 37.41
N ASN A 966 25.75 14.76 37.13
CA ASN A 966 26.25 16.09 37.38
C ASN A 966 26.09 16.40 38.87
N SER A 967 27.22 16.48 39.58
CA SER A 967 27.26 17.03 40.93
C SER A 967 26.59 18.41 40.94
N VAL A 968 26.00 18.81 42.06
CA VAL A 968 25.35 20.13 42.26
C VAL A 968 26.07 21.20 41.44
N GLN A 969 25.30 21.96 40.63
CA GLN A 969 25.80 23.04 39.76
C GLN A 969 27.06 23.67 40.39
N PRO A 970 28.24 23.56 39.75
CA PRO A 970 29.35 24.38 40.18
C PRO A 970 28.91 25.83 40.00
N VAL A 971 28.90 26.57 41.10
CA VAL A 971 28.79 28.03 41.06
C VAL A 971 30.03 28.49 40.28
N VAL A 972 29.88 28.91 39.02
CA VAL A 972 31.02 29.38 38.22
C VAL A 972 30.82 30.83 37.84
N SER A 973 31.65 31.60 38.52
CA SER A 973 32.37 32.77 38.02
C SER A 973 33.42 32.39 36.95
N ASP A 974 33.15 32.62 35.69
CA ASP A 974 33.45 33.86 35.04
C ASP A 974 34.87 34.43 34.76
N ASP A 975 35.56 33.94 33.72
CA ASP A 975 36.31 34.85 32.79
C ASP A 975 36.41 34.38 31.30
N SER A 976 36.41 35.36 30.40
CA SER A 976 36.09 35.29 28.96
C SER A 976 37.33 35.29 28.06
N SER A 977 37.40 34.44 27.01
CA SER A 977 37.88 34.81 25.65
C SER A 977 38.19 33.63 24.70
N SER A 978 37.68 33.77 23.45
CA SER A 978 38.15 33.25 22.14
C SER A 978 37.45 32.06 21.42
N ASN A 979 36.45 32.45 20.61
CA ASN A 979 36.18 32.22 19.17
C ASN A 979 35.93 30.82 18.52
N GLU A 980 34.65 30.69 18.09
CA GLU A 980 34.05 30.08 16.87
C GLU A 980 34.23 28.56 16.60
N ASN A 981 33.19 27.72 16.43
CA ASN A 981 31.83 27.85 15.89
C ASN A 981 30.87 26.77 16.46
N ASP A 982 29.56 27.07 16.40
CA ASP A 982 28.33 26.27 16.67
C ASP A 982 27.94 26.03 18.15
N GLY A 983 27.04 26.79 18.81
CA GLY A 983 26.15 27.87 18.38
C GLY A 983 25.15 28.32 19.47
N VAL A 984 25.60 29.11 20.45
CA VAL A 984 24.82 30.17 21.11
C VAL A 984 25.75 31.38 21.24
N ARG A 985 25.43 32.52 20.61
CA ARG A 985 26.31 33.70 20.58
C ARG A 985 26.03 34.60 21.78
N VAL A 986 27.02 34.75 22.68
CA VAL A 986 26.98 35.67 23.83
C VAL A 986 27.68 36.98 23.47
N LYS A 987 27.05 38.13 23.76
CA LYS A 987 27.67 39.46 23.55
C LYS A 987 28.58 39.83 24.73
N ILE A 988 29.82 40.24 24.43
CA ILE A 988 30.89 40.51 25.42
C ILE A 988 31.55 41.88 25.13
N ALA A 989 31.82 42.68 26.17
CA ALA A 989 32.58 43.93 26.06
C ALA A 989 34.08 43.67 26.11
N THR A 990 34.85 44.49 25.39
CA THR A 990 36.31 44.49 25.50
C THR A 990 36.72 45.41 26.66
N PRO A 991 37.48 44.93 27.66
CA PRO A 991 37.99 45.78 28.74
C PRO A 991 38.82 46.95 28.21
N THR A 992 38.68 48.12 28.82
CA THR A 992 39.43 49.33 28.42
C THR A 992 40.74 49.48 29.20
N SER A 993 40.91 48.72 30.28
CA SER A 993 42.09 48.70 31.13
C SER A 993 43.11 47.62 30.70
N SER A 994 44.41 47.87 30.90
CA SER A 994 45.46 46.88 30.60
C SER A 994 45.41 45.73 31.59
N THR A 995 45.42 44.50 31.09
CA THR A 995 45.27 43.25 31.88
C THR A 995 46.31 43.02 32.98
N SER A 996 47.35 43.85 33.07
CA SER A 996 48.34 43.83 34.16
C SER A 996 47.85 44.41 35.49
N ASP A 997 46.70 45.09 35.49
CA ASP A 997 46.22 45.87 36.65
C ASP A 997 44.96 45.29 37.32
N ILE A 998 44.48 44.12 36.86
CA ILE A 998 43.29 43.42 37.37
C ILE A 998 43.69 42.36 38.41
N VAL A 999 43.07 42.37 39.59
CA VAL A 999 43.35 41.51 40.75
C VAL A 999 42.45 40.28 40.81
N ALA A 1000 41.18 40.46 40.44
CA ALA A 1000 40.16 39.41 40.38
C ALA A 1000 39.08 39.85 39.40
N THR A 1001 38.43 38.89 38.74
CA THR A 1001 37.30 39.13 37.84
C THR A 1001 36.21 38.13 38.20
N ASP A 1002 34.97 38.62 38.26
CA ASP A 1002 33.74 37.82 38.24
C ASP A 1002 32.87 38.35 37.08
N PHE A 1003 31.98 37.55 36.50
CA PHE A 1003 31.08 37.92 35.41
C PHE A 1003 29.63 37.51 35.77
N SER A 1004 28.70 37.53 34.82
CA SER A 1004 27.52 36.64 34.80
C SER A 1004 26.94 36.68 33.39
N VAL A 1005 26.38 35.58 32.89
CA VAL A 1005 25.69 35.54 31.57
C VAL A 1005 24.18 35.35 31.77
N ARG A 1006 23.38 36.18 31.10
CA ARG A 1006 21.91 36.11 31.12
C ARG A 1006 21.31 36.35 29.74
N PHE A 1007 20.17 35.71 29.47
CA PHE A 1007 19.39 36.02 28.29
C PHE A 1007 18.63 37.34 28.48
N VAL A 1008 18.87 38.29 27.60
CA VAL A 1008 18.29 39.63 27.64
C VAL A 1008 17.17 39.74 26.61
N GLY A 1009 15.95 39.57 27.11
CA GLY A 1009 14.70 39.79 26.36
C GLY A 1009 14.20 41.23 26.46
N LYS A 1010 13.49 41.70 25.43
CA LYS A 1010 12.86 43.03 25.44
C LYS A 1010 11.75 43.11 26.50
N GLY A 1011 11.82 44.08 27.40
CA GLY A 1011 10.86 44.35 28.48
C GLY A 1011 11.04 43.47 29.71
N ALA A 1012 12.13 42.71 29.79
CA ALA A 1012 12.45 41.88 30.95
C ALA A 1012 13.30 42.65 31.96
N GLU A 1013 13.01 42.46 33.25
CA GLU A 1013 13.90 42.82 34.35
C GLU A 1013 15.03 41.79 34.38
N VAL A 1014 16.27 42.27 34.22
CA VAL A 1014 17.46 41.43 34.06
C VAL A 1014 18.36 41.62 35.27
N GLU A 1015 18.69 40.51 35.93
CA GLU A 1015 19.50 40.48 37.14
C GLU A 1015 20.74 39.59 36.92
N TYR A 1016 21.92 40.19 37.06
CA TYR A 1016 23.21 39.52 37.05
C TYR A 1016 23.68 39.39 38.49
N VAL A 1017 23.80 38.15 38.98
CA VAL A 1017 24.22 37.87 40.35
C VAL A 1017 25.63 37.28 40.32
N PHE A 1018 26.53 37.84 41.13
CA PHE A 1018 27.96 37.54 41.22
C PHE A 1018 28.18 36.84 42.56
N THR A 1019 28.64 35.59 42.52
CA THR A 1019 28.49 34.66 43.68
C THR A 1019 29.77 33.96 44.10
N ASP A 1020 30.90 34.23 43.43
CA ASP A 1020 32.19 33.60 43.76
C ASP A 1020 32.92 34.27 44.95
N GLY A 1021 32.45 35.45 45.37
CA GLY A 1021 33.05 36.24 46.44
C GLY A 1021 34.41 36.86 46.11
N SER A 1022 34.84 36.82 44.84
CA SER A 1022 36.12 37.38 44.38
C SER A 1022 36.07 38.90 44.16
N THR A 1023 34.86 39.48 44.04
CA THR A 1023 34.61 40.91 44.00
C THR A 1023 33.60 41.35 45.08
N PRO A 1024 33.60 42.62 45.51
CA PRO A 1024 32.62 43.14 46.45
C PRO A 1024 31.26 43.46 45.79
N VAL A 1025 31.10 43.31 44.46
CA VAL A 1025 29.80 43.50 43.79
C VAL A 1025 29.06 42.17 43.83
N ASN A 1026 27.82 42.20 44.32
CA ASN A 1026 26.97 41.03 44.50
C ASN A 1026 25.92 40.90 43.39
N GLU A 1027 25.41 42.03 42.86
CA GLU A 1027 24.37 42.02 41.83
C GLU A 1027 24.39 43.28 40.95
N ILE A 1028 24.05 43.14 39.67
CA ILE A 1028 23.70 44.24 38.77
C ILE A 1028 22.32 43.98 38.17
N SER A 1029 21.38 44.91 38.31
CA SER A 1029 20.01 44.75 37.79
C SER A 1029 19.47 45.98 37.04
N PHE A 1030 18.69 45.74 35.98
CA PHE A 1030 18.05 46.77 35.14
C PHE A 1030 16.92 46.19 34.27
N GLU A 1031 16.03 47.03 33.74
CA GLU A 1031 15.00 46.62 32.77
C GLU A 1031 15.49 46.84 31.33
N SER A 1032 15.47 45.80 30.49
CA SER A 1032 16.00 45.88 29.12
C SER A 1032 14.96 46.36 28.09
N GLY A 1033 15.30 47.39 27.29
CA GLY A 1033 14.42 47.91 26.23
C GLY A 1033 14.48 47.16 24.89
N THR A 1034 15.37 46.18 24.71
CA THR A 1034 15.60 45.48 23.43
C THR A 1034 15.93 43.99 23.62
N ASN A 1035 15.69 43.17 22.59
CA ASN A 1035 16.00 41.73 22.61
C ASN A 1035 17.41 41.52 22.07
N GLN A 1036 18.32 40.99 22.89
CA GLN A 1036 19.75 40.95 22.60
C GLN A 1036 20.36 39.54 22.65
N GLY A 1037 19.58 38.54 23.07
CA GLY A 1037 20.10 37.18 23.27
C GLY A 1037 20.88 37.06 24.57
N TYR A 1038 21.83 36.13 24.65
CA TYR A 1038 22.66 35.99 25.84
C TYR A 1038 23.72 37.10 25.90
N VAL A 1039 23.82 37.78 27.05
CA VAL A 1039 24.74 38.90 27.29
C VAL A 1039 25.51 38.65 28.57
N MET A 1040 26.79 39.02 28.58
CA MET A 1040 27.70 38.87 29.71
C MET A 1040 27.90 40.21 30.44
N ALA A 1041 27.87 40.21 31.77
CA ALA A 1041 28.25 41.34 32.63
C ALA A 1041 29.54 40.99 33.38
N THR A 1042 30.60 41.79 33.35
CA THR A 1042 31.89 41.48 33.99
C THR A 1042 32.27 42.56 34.98
N VAL A 1043 32.74 42.17 36.17
CA VAL A 1043 33.27 43.03 37.23
C VAL A 1043 34.72 42.64 37.49
N SER A 1044 35.66 43.54 37.19
CA SER A 1044 37.09 43.30 37.36
C SER A 1044 37.66 44.26 38.41
N LEU A 1045 38.25 43.72 39.47
CA LEU A 1045 38.91 44.48 40.52
C LEU A 1045 40.26 45.01 40.06
N LEU A 1046 40.53 46.28 40.35
CA LEU A 1046 41.78 46.94 39.98
C LEU A 1046 42.73 47.01 41.18
N ASN A 1047 44.00 46.69 40.95
CA ASN A 1047 45.04 46.69 42.00
C ASN A 1047 45.35 48.11 42.48
N GLU A 1048 45.36 49.06 41.53
CA GLU A 1048 45.35 50.50 41.75
C GLU A 1048 44.43 51.14 40.69
N LEU A 1049 43.83 52.31 40.99
CA LEU A 1049 43.04 53.03 39.98
C LEU A 1049 43.95 53.53 38.84
N PRO A 1050 43.48 53.55 37.57
CA PRO A 1050 44.31 53.94 36.42
C PRO A 1050 44.92 55.34 36.58
N GLU A 1051 46.15 55.56 36.10
CA GLU A 1051 46.83 56.88 36.17
C GLU A 1051 46.04 58.02 35.50
N SER A 1052 45.18 57.70 34.52
CA SER A 1052 44.28 58.64 33.85
C SER A 1052 43.09 59.08 34.72
N SER A 1053 42.82 58.39 35.83
CA SER A 1053 41.67 58.59 36.71
C SER A 1053 42.03 58.31 38.18
N PRO A 1054 43.02 59.02 38.77
CA PRO A 1054 43.52 58.73 40.10
C PRO A 1054 42.48 59.06 41.18
N ALA A 1055 42.55 58.36 42.32
CA ALA A 1055 41.67 58.60 43.46
C ALA A 1055 41.79 60.06 43.97
N PRO A 1056 40.67 60.74 44.30
CA PRO A 1056 40.71 62.02 44.98
C PRO A 1056 41.40 61.89 46.36
N ALA A 1057 42.27 62.85 46.72
CA ALA A 1057 43.00 62.81 48.00
C ALA A 1057 42.10 62.93 49.26
N THR A 1058 40.80 63.18 49.07
CA THR A 1058 39.79 63.35 50.12
C THR A 1058 39.03 62.05 50.44
N VAL A 1059 39.33 60.94 49.77
CA VAL A 1059 38.68 59.64 49.99
C VAL A 1059 39.71 58.54 50.21
N LEU A 1060 39.35 57.55 51.03
CA LEU A 1060 40.07 56.29 51.14
C LEU A 1060 39.32 55.26 50.28
N VAL A 1061 40.02 54.70 49.31
CA VAL A 1061 39.45 53.70 48.40
C VAL A 1061 39.43 52.34 49.11
N TYR A 1062 38.25 51.73 49.18
CA TYR A 1062 38.07 50.34 49.58
C TYR A 1062 38.48 49.42 48.44
N GLN A 1063 37.95 49.68 47.23
CA GLN A 1063 38.26 48.90 46.04
C GLN A 1063 37.95 49.68 44.75
N GLY A 1064 38.90 49.74 43.82
CA GLY A 1064 38.67 50.19 42.44
C GLY A 1064 38.25 49.02 41.54
N MET A 1065 37.41 49.25 40.54
CA MET A 1065 36.90 48.20 39.65
C MET A 1065 36.52 48.73 38.26
N GLU A 1066 36.52 47.86 37.25
CA GLU A 1066 35.92 48.08 35.94
C GLU A 1066 34.68 47.18 35.84
N ILE A 1067 33.51 47.77 35.52
CA ILE A 1067 32.27 47.01 35.31
C ILE A 1067 31.84 47.17 33.86
N LEU A 1068 31.67 46.06 33.17
CA LEU A 1068 31.35 45.97 31.74
C LEU A 1068 30.06 45.16 31.57
N LEU A 1069 29.24 45.51 30.58
CA LEU A 1069 27.92 44.89 30.39
C LEU A 1069 27.60 44.78 28.90
N GLY A 1070 27.74 43.59 28.33
CA GLY A 1070 27.59 43.34 26.89
C GLY A 1070 28.53 44.21 26.03
N ASP A 1071 28.22 44.43 24.76
CA ASP A 1071 29.03 45.31 23.90
C ASP A 1071 28.78 46.81 24.20
N ASN A 1072 29.66 47.68 23.68
CA ASN A 1072 29.56 49.15 23.89
C ASN A 1072 28.25 49.77 23.35
N GLU A 1073 27.58 49.11 22.41
CA GLU A 1073 26.29 49.58 21.87
C GLU A 1073 25.16 49.26 22.87
N PHE A 1074 25.18 48.07 23.46
CA PHE A 1074 24.21 47.63 24.46
C PHE A 1074 24.33 48.40 25.77
N SER A 1075 25.54 48.54 26.34
CA SER A 1075 25.74 49.22 27.63
C SER A 1075 25.36 50.70 27.59
N SER A 1076 25.53 51.37 26.44
CA SER A 1076 25.15 52.77 26.26
C SER A 1076 23.63 53.03 26.26
N GLY A 1077 22.82 51.97 26.11
CA GLY A 1077 21.35 52.04 26.06
C GLY A 1077 20.65 51.75 27.38
N ILE A 1078 21.39 51.49 28.46
CA ILE A 1078 20.84 51.10 29.76
C ILE A 1078 20.85 52.31 30.70
N GLY A 1079 19.66 52.73 31.14
CA GLY A 1079 19.47 53.79 32.12
C GLY A 1079 19.04 53.24 33.48
N ASP A 1080 19.49 53.87 34.56
CA ASP A 1080 19.11 53.58 35.96
C ASP A 1080 19.39 52.13 36.42
N ALA A 1081 20.52 51.57 36.00
CA ALA A 1081 20.97 50.27 36.48
C ALA A 1081 21.38 50.33 37.96
N LYS A 1082 21.05 49.29 38.71
CA LYS A 1082 21.38 49.16 40.13
C LYS A 1082 22.53 48.19 40.31
N ILE A 1083 23.45 48.54 41.21
CA ILE A 1083 24.65 47.77 41.54
C ILE A 1083 24.64 47.55 43.05
N SER A 1084 24.44 46.31 43.47
CA SER A 1084 24.52 45.89 44.86
C SER A 1084 25.94 45.45 45.20
N PHE A 1085 26.52 45.92 46.30
CA PHE A 1085 27.89 45.62 46.71
C PHE A 1085 28.06 45.58 48.23
N SER A 1086 29.14 45.00 48.73
CA SER A 1086 29.43 44.82 50.15
C SER A 1086 30.79 45.36 50.56
N VAL A 1087 30.88 45.89 51.78
CA VAL A 1087 32.11 46.41 52.38
C VAL A 1087 32.34 45.76 53.74
N SER A 1088 33.56 45.25 53.95
CA SER A 1088 33.95 44.56 55.18
C SER A 1088 33.84 45.47 56.40
N LYS A 1089 33.18 44.99 57.45
CA LYS A 1089 33.12 45.68 58.74
C LYS A 1089 34.50 45.83 59.37
N GLU A 1090 35.39 44.85 59.17
CA GLU A 1090 36.78 44.93 59.65
C GLU A 1090 37.55 46.07 58.99
N TRP A 1091 37.35 46.31 57.68
CA TRP A 1091 37.99 47.43 56.99
C TRP A 1091 37.44 48.78 57.45
N LEU A 1092 36.13 48.89 57.66
CA LEU A 1092 35.50 50.12 58.17
C LEU A 1092 35.98 50.44 59.59
N ASP A 1093 35.96 49.47 60.49
CA ASP A 1093 36.42 49.62 61.87
C ASP A 1093 37.92 49.95 61.94
N SER A 1094 38.75 49.30 61.12
CA SER A 1094 40.20 49.52 61.09
C SER A 1094 40.60 50.89 60.55
N ASN A 1095 39.73 51.52 59.75
CA ASN A 1095 39.95 52.85 59.18
C ASN A 1095 39.08 53.95 59.83
N GLY A 1096 38.22 53.60 60.80
CA GLY A 1096 37.41 54.53 61.58
C GLY A 1096 36.16 55.07 60.88
N PHE A 1097 35.62 54.32 59.92
CA PHE A 1097 34.43 54.70 59.13
C PHE A 1097 33.18 53.94 59.58
N GLY A 1098 32.02 54.59 59.46
CA GLY A 1098 30.71 53.94 59.60
C GLY A 1098 30.09 53.59 58.26
N GLU A 1099 29.00 52.83 58.26
CA GLU A 1099 28.25 52.44 57.06
C GLU A 1099 27.75 53.66 56.25
N GLY A 1100 27.45 54.78 56.91
CA GLY A 1100 27.03 56.01 56.24
C GLY A 1100 28.13 56.75 55.47
N ASP A 1101 29.40 56.40 55.68
CA ASP A 1101 30.55 57.05 55.03
C ASP A 1101 30.89 56.40 53.68
N VAL A 1102 30.41 55.17 53.46
CA VAL A 1102 30.64 54.35 52.27
C VAL A 1102 29.78 54.81 51.10
N ARG A 1103 30.39 54.88 49.92
CA ARG A 1103 29.69 55.13 48.66
C ARG A 1103 30.43 54.55 47.46
N MET A 1104 29.69 54.40 46.37
CA MET A 1104 30.27 54.12 45.06
C MET A 1104 30.37 55.40 44.22
N GLU A 1105 31.49 55.57 43.52
CA GLU A 1105 31.67 56.62 42.51
C GLU A 1105 32.05 55.97 41.17
N HIS A 1106 31.65 56.58 40.06
CA HIS A 1106 32.06 56.15 38.73
C HIS A 1106 32.75 57.28 37.97
N PHE A 1107 33.75 56.95 37.17
CA PHE A 1107 34.57 57.93 36.47
C PHE A 1107 34.00 58.24 35.10
N SER A 1108 33.59 59.48 34.86
CA SER A 1108 33.09 59.93 33.56
C SER A 1108 33.37 61.42 33.36
N GLU A 1109 33.64 61.84 32.12
CA GLU A 1109 34.01 63.22 31.78
C GLU A 1109 35.24 63.74 32.55
N ASP A 1110 36.24 62.87 32.74
CA ASP A 1110 37.50 63.13 33.45
C ASP A 1110 37.36 63.51 34.94
N ILE A 1111 36.20 63.22 35.56
CA ILE A 1111 35.94 63.42 36.99
C ILE A 1111 35.26 62.19 37.62
N TRP A 1112 35.47 61.99 38.92
CA TRP A 1112 34.76 60.98 39.71
C TRP A 1112 33.40 61.51 40.17
N ASN A 1113 32.32 60.84 39.77
CA ASN A 1113 30.96 61.22 40.07
C ASN A 1113 30.39 60.29 41.14
N ARG A 1114 29.93 60.87 42.25
CA ARG A 1114 29.26 60.14 43.34
C ARG A 1114 27.91 59.59 42.88
N LEU A 1115 27.72 58.29 43.06
CA LEU A 1115 26.44 57.63 42.80
C LEU A 1115 25.52 57.70 44.03
N PRO A 1116 24.20 57.79 43.84
CA PRO A 1116 23.24 57.55 44.91
C PRO A 1116 23.49 56.14 45.47
N THR A 1117 23.91 56.06 46.73
CA THR A 1117 24.22 54.79 47.41
C THR A 1117 23.40 54.69 48.69
N VAL A 1118 22.76 53.56 48.93
CA VAL A 1118 21.98 53.28 50.14
C VAL A 1118 22.44 51.97 50.79
N VAL A 1119 22.41 51.90 52.12
CA VAL A 1119 22.65 50.65 52.86
C VAL A 1119 21.39 49.78 52.73
N THR A 1120 21.56 48.54 52.29
CA THR A 1120 20.45 47.59 52.07
C THR A 1120 20.40 46.48 53.11
N GLY A 1121 21.51 46.19 53.79
CA GLY A 1121 21.56 45.17 54.84
C GLY A 1121 22.93 45.06 55.51
N GLU A 1122 23.04 44.15 56.46
CA GLU A 1122 24.30 43.78 57.11
C GLU A 1122 24.26 42.32 57.54
N ASP A 1123 25.42 41.69 57.65
CA ASP A 1123 25.60 40.40 58.32
C ASP A 1123 26.75 40.47 59.34
N ASP A 1124 27.24 39.33 59.82
CA ASP A 1124 28.29 39.28 60.84
C ASP A 1124 29.65 39.82 60.34
N GLU A 1125 29.87 39.96 59.03
CA GLU A 1125 31.18 40.26 58.42
C GLU A 1125 31.16 41.51 57.50
N TYR A 1126 30.02 41.84 56.88
CA TYR A 1126 29.88 42.90 55.86
C TYR A 1126 28.67 43.82 56.08
N PHE A 1127 28.76 45.04 55.57
CA PHE A 1127 27.61 45.89 55.25
C PHE A 1127 27.32 45.80 53.75
N TYR A 1128 26.04 45.72 53.38
CA TYR A 1128 25.55 45.65 52.00
C TYR A 1128 24.93 46.98 51.58
N PHE A 1129 25.18 47.36 50.33
CA PHE A 1129 24.80 48.63 49.73
C PHE A 1129 24.21 48.42 48.34
N GLU A 1130 23.37 49.33 47.87
CA GLU A 1130 22.91 49.43 46.48
C GLU A 1130 23.22 50.83 45.95
N ALA A 1131 23.86 50.92 44.78
CA ALA A 1131 24.13 52.17 44.06
C ALA A 1131 23.45 52.18 42.68
N THR A 1132 22.92 53.33 42.26
CA THR A 1132 22.28 53.46 40.94
C THR A 1132 23.17 54.23 39.96
N THR A 1133 23.43 53.67 38.77
CA THR A 1133 24.25 54.27 37.71
C THR A 1133 23.48 54.39 36.39
N THR A 1134 23.89 55.34 35.57
CA THR A 1134 23.36 55.55 34.20
C THR A 1134 24.41 55.26 33.13
N GLY A 1135 25.57 54.73 33.50
CA GLY A 1135 26.63 54.37 32.58
C GLY A 1135 27.67 53.45 33.22
N PHE A 1136 28.42 52.76 32.36
CA PHE A 1136 29.40 51.75 32.76
C PHE A 1136 30.80 52.22 32.34
N SER A 1137 31.62 52.56 33.34
CA SER A 1137 32.99 53.06 33.24
C SER A 1137 33.74 52.65 34.51
N PRO A 1138 35.03 52.96 34.73
CA PRO A 1138 35.68 52.56 35.98
C PRO A 1138 34.92 53.07 37.23
N PHE A 1139 34.70 52.19 38.20
CA PHE A 1139 34.04 52.46 39.48
C PHE A 1139 35.04 52.40 40.63
N MET A 1140 34.72 53.04 41.75
CA MET A 1140 35.41 52.84 43.02
C MET A 1140 34.41 52.83 44.18
N ILE A 1141 34.63 51.94 45.13
CA ILE A 1141 34.01 52.00 46.45
C ILE A 1141 34.96 52.74 47.38
N CYS A 1142 34.48 53.76 48.08
CA CYS A 1142 35.32 54.60 48.93
C CYS A 1142 34.57 55.16 50.14
N ALA A 1143 35.33 55.63 51.13
CA ALA A 1143 34.85 56.38 52.28
C ALA A 1143 35.58 57.74 52.39
N GLU A 1144 34.92 58.79 52.88
CA GLU A 1144 35.50 60.14 52.94
C GLU A 1144 36.46 60.29 54.13
N VAL A 1145 37.70 60.73 53.89
CA VAL A 1145 38.69 60.93 54.97
C VAL A 1145 38.59 62.37 55.46
N SER A 1146 38.11 62.58 56.68
CA SER A 1146 38.23 63.89 57.32
C SER A 1146 39.69 64.16 57.70
N GLU A 1147 40.25 65.31 57.29
CA GLU A 1147 41.62 65.71 57.59
C GLU A 1147 41.92 65.69 59.11
N GLU A 1148 42.59 64.64 59.61
CA GLU A 1148 43.49 64.72 60.79
C GLU A 1148 44.43 63.50 60.94
N ASN A 1149 45.55 63.53 60.19
CA ASN A 1149 46.93 63.25 60.62
C ASN A 1149 47.48 61.78 60.83
N PRO A 1150 48.80 61.58 60.60
CA PRO A 1150 49.41 60.47 59.85
C PRO A 1150 50.49 59.70 60.67
N VAL A 1151 51.34 58.84 60.05
CA VAL A 1151 52.84 58.89 60.09
C VAL A 1151 53.58 57.56 59.76
N ASN A 1152 54.43 57.67 58.71
CA ASN A 1152 55.78 57.09 58.44
C ASN A 1152 56.04 55.58 58.24
N ALA A 1153 57.05 55.13 57.47
CA ALA A 1153 57.95 55.73 56.45
C ALA A 1153 58.94 54.63 55.97
N GLY A 1154 59.44 54.76 54.75
CA GLY A 1154 60.73 54.19 54.29
C GLY A 1154 60.68 53.60 52.88
N SER A 1155 60.71 54.41 51.81
CA SER A 1155 61.92 54.77 51.02
C SER A 1155 62.76 53.58 50.52
N SER A 1156 63.17 53.43 49.26
CA SER A 1156 62.98 54.18 48.02
C SER A 1156 63.70 53.41 46.90
N SER A 1157 63.25 53.65 45.66
CA SER A 1157 64.01 53.60 44.40
C SER A 1157 64.51 52.25 43.88
N GLY A 1158 63.97 51.84 42.73
CA GLY A 1158 64.78 51.97 41.53
C GLY A 1158 64.75 50.80 40.53
N ILE A 1159 64.15 51.09 39.38
CA ILE A 1159 64.68 50.84 38.03
C ILE A 1159 64.36 49.48 37.38
N VAL A 1160 63.40 49.55 36.44
CA VAL A 1160 63.48 49.20 35.00
C VAL A 1160 63.74 47.73 34.62
N ASN A 1161 62.77 47.24 33.84
CA ASN A 1161 62.91 46.34 32.70
C ASN A 1161 63.24 44.87 32.87
N ASP A 1162 62.62 44.16 31.93
CA ASP A 1162 63.17 43.16 31.04
C ASP A 1162 63.52 41.79 31.62
N ASP A 1163 62.73 40.86 31.11
CA ASP A 1163 63.21 39.74 30.33
C ASP A 1163 63.97 38.63 31.08
N ALA A 1164 63.26 37.51 31.11
CA ALA A 1164 63.59 36.40 30.23
C ALA A 1164 65.09 36.19 30.00
N VAL A 1165 65.66 35.31 30.82
CA VAL A 1165 66.76 34.46 30.38
C VAL A 1165 66.17 33.33 29.54
N ALA A 1166 66.60 33.37 28.28
CA ALA A 1166 66.63 32.31 27.30
C ALA A 1166 66.74 30.88 27.86
N GLN A 1167 66.10 29.91 27.20
CA GLN A 1167 66.75 29.23 26.08
C GLN A 1167 65.84 28.19 25.40
N ASN A 1168 65.90 28.19 24.05
CA ASN A 1168 65.56 27.12 23.10
C ASN A 1168 64.05 26.81 22.95
N SER A 1169 63.47 26.66 21.75
CA SER A 1169 64.05 26.34 20.43
C SER A 1169 63.03 26.58 19.30
N SER A 1170 63.57 26.91 18.12
CA SER A 1170 63.07 26.60 16.75
C SER A 1170 61.66 27.06 16.35
N VAL A 1171 61.54 28.20 15.64
CA VAL A 1171 61.51 28.31 14.16
C VAL A 1171 60.14 27.96 13.56
N GLU A 1172 59.29 28.98 13.60
CA GLU A 1172 58.52 29.60 12.52
C GLU A 1172 58.62 29.07 11.07
N ASN A 1173 57.43 29.16 10.43
CA ASN A 1173 57.14 29.75 9.11
C ASN A 1173 57.04 28.84 7.85
N PRO A 1174 56.27 29.26 6.81
CA PRO A 1174 54.88 29.70 6.88
C PRO A 1174 54.02 29.39 5.60
N LEU A 1175 52.73 29.71 5.70
CA LEU A 1175 51.86 30.39 4.71
C LEU A 1175 51.66 29.87 3.25
N ASN A 1176 50.38 29.95 2.89
CA ASN A 1176 49.79 30.41 1.63
C ASN A 1176 49.18 29.40 0.65
N SER A 1177 48.09 29.93 0.10
CA SER A 1177 47.13 29.44 -0.88
C SER A 1177 47.65 29.39 -2.32
N LEU A 1178 46.77 28.86 -3.18
CA LEU A 1178 46.70 28.90 -4.65
C LEU A 1178 47.44 27.80 -5.44
N VAL A 1179 46.66 26.89 -6.02
CA VAL A 1179 47.08 25.91 -7.04
C VAL A 1179 46.60 26.39 -8.41
N VAL A 1180 47.51 26.50 -9.40
CA VAL A 1180 47.20 26.51 -10.84
C VAL A 1180 48.24 25.67 -11.59
N LEU A 1181 47.73 24.92 -12.57
CA LEU A 1181 48.36 24.14 -13.65
C LEU A 1181 49.86 24.42 -13.95
N SER A 1182 50.63 23.34 -14.20
CA SER A 1182 50.94 22.85 -15.56
C SER A 1182 52.12 21.86 -15.59
N GLY A 1183 52.01 20.85 -16.46
CA GLY A 1183 53.13 20.44 -17.32
C GLY A 1183 53.98 19.22 -16.95
N LEU A 1184 53.53 18.06 -17.43
CA LEU A 1184 54.25 17.15 -18.35
C LEU A 1184 55.50 16.33 -17.90
N ILE A 1185 55.38 15.01 -18.18
CA ILE A 1185 56.37 14.06 -18.77
C ILE A 1185 57.38 13.37 -17.85
N VAL A 1186 57.75 12.07 -17.95
CA VAL A 1186 57.34 10.77 -18.57
C VAL A 1186 58.29 9.71 -17.94
N VAL A 1187 58.01 8.43 -18.22
CA VAL A 1187 58.91 7.24 -18.35
C VAL A 1187 59.25 6.48 -17.06
N THR A 1188 58.54 5.37 -16.75
CA THR A 1188 58.71 3.94 -17.19
C THR A 1188 59.24 3.08 -16.02
N ILE A 1189 58.90 1.79 -15.77
CA ILE A 1189 58.67 0.65 -16.68
C ILE A 1189 58.14 -0.61 -15.91
N LEU A 1190 57.28 -1.40 -16.60
CA LEU A 1190 57.02 -2.89 -16.63
C LEU A 1190 56.64 -3.69 -15.35
N ALA A 1191 55.79 -4.74 -15.39
CA ALA A 1191 55.35 -5.65 -16.47
C ALA A 1191 54.08 -6.47 -16.06
N THR A 1192 52.98 -6.51 -16.86
CA THR A 1192 52.41 -7.62 -17.70
C THR A 1192 51.90 -8.89 -16.97
N ILE A 1193 50.70 -9.47 -17.26
CA ILE A 1193 50.31 -10.19 -18.52
C ILE A 1193 48.75 -10.41 -18.66
N MET A 1194 48.24 -10.12 -19.88
CA MET A 1194 47.20 -10.73 -20.78
C MET A 1194 45.83 -11.30 -20.28
N GLY A 1195 44.71 -11.17 -21.02
CA GLY A 1195 44.48 -10.57 -22.36
C GLY A 1195 43.05 -10.66 -22.94
N SER A 1196 42.87 -9.90 -24.05
CA SER A 1196 41.90 -9.99 -25.20
C SER A 1196 40.38 -9.89 -24.96
N GLY A 1197 39.58 -9.08 -25.70
CA GLY A 1197 39.88 -8.17 -26.82
C GLY A 1197 38.65 -7.38 -27.33
N TYR A 1198 38.94 -6.21 -27.95
CA TYR A 1198 38.32 -5.51 -29.11
C TYR A 1198 36.89 -5.89 -29.60
N LYS A 1199 35.96 -5.01 -30.04
CA LYS A 1199 36.04 -3.81 -30.93
C LYS A 1199 34.65 -3.09 -30.96
N LYS A 1200 34.61 -1.75 -30.90
CA LYS A 1200 34.16 -0.77 -31.94
C LYS A 1200 32.70 -0.80 -32.45
N SER A 1201 32.01 0.32 -32.18
CA SER A 1201 31.21 1.16 -33.09
C SER A 1201 30.46 0.47 -34.24
N LYS A 1202 29.14 0.38 -34.10
CA LYS A 1202 28.18 1.10 -34.94
C LYS A 1202 26.87 1.27 -34.21
#